data_AF-A0A2V0P489-F1
#
_entry.id   AF-A0A2V0P489-F1
#
_cell.length_a   1.000
_cell.length_b   1.000
_cell.length_c   1.000
_cell.angle_alpha   90.00
_cell.angle_beta   90.00
_cell.angle_gamma   90.00
#
_symmetry.space_group_name_H-M   'P 1'
#
loop_
_entity.id
_entity.type
_entity.pdbx_description
1 polymer ?
#
loop_
_entity_poly.entity_id
_entity_poly.type
_entity_poly.pdbx_seq_one_letter_code
_entity_poly.pdbx_strand_id
1 'polypeptide(L)'
;MADTAGPDQEASDPVRQSRSFLPPFANAENRALDGEIKRLEQELEAVDISIEEHGGRIAVMEEQLKNVRQEITYTESRMDAERREAETEKHLRIMAEKELARMRADVARLQRERADLSDRAQSLQAAILRGGERLDAFRLAMNWNQDELEQWAAAERAKEEDSAAVEGYRRQDEGKLRELSLAVEKLTREVAAKREELDAEITETQAAQIQLDRAAEDFRRLHGERRDLIAQWDEAAAAMRRRDEAIRAASGAFAERRAALRRRRAELDAQAGFLEAEVAANRELEGRVAHYEKEVAAQREAHRAEQAKLTELNHQVELLKSTLSRAANELAGQAVSNEAAREALEAKRQRLESVQRRQAALQRRLEEGYGQLSSLEARVAELEGVRRAEDARLKGLQKEVEGLKKDQFRAGQALFALRQRERELISEISGGQGQNRNLAARLLQLDEQSTRQQEVLYDVEYALQDMERKLSRAQGHRTEDETRALRERIEQLTGTLEGVAAEHSMLVEQVKAAEVALQDSRRANEAFGKDRTRLEARASELVLESDSLGRSLKGAVAARERALVEHDVLKLQVKRLREVLALAADEVTSLEARKAALRLGLEERRAEVEVHRDALRAELKLVREDLHRVTLELRERQLKVEKLETKFEALTNKSRATDPEGGPPKSQAYYVIKAAQEREELQAAGDRLDSQITKAEREVAALEGTLSQLQATNSAFSASLRAGEDSAARAQAAALRQRLDHTHDRLGELRAEEARLEAALQDAAVAGEGAAEEERALAAAVEDLARQAAEAERGALDQREKRARAAHGLARAVRAARPQVLEHSQQAEAPPPQEQERQPQAQAAGAPLPLDRDARLAELREALRGMTNDIRALAAAHPGEGILESLEAAGLRLPPAGSRAGSRAGSSAGGSRAASRQSSLAEPSAAGSGSGGASARSRGSTRSGGSEGSDGSRRAARGARGRPD
;
A
#
# COMPACT_ATOMS: atom_id res chain seq x y z
N MET A 1 69.57 -70.47 138.73
CA MET A 1 69.00 -71.70 138.14
C MET A 1 69.63 -71.82 136.76
N ALA A 2 70.19 -72.92 136.28
CA ALA A 2 70.50 -74.28 136.74
C ALA A 2 70.86 -75.03 135.41
N ASP A 3 71.74 -76.03 135.32
CA ASP A 3 72.51 -76.72 136.35
C ASP A 3 73.75 -77.43 135.75
N THR A 4 74.65 -77.95 136.60
CA THR A 4 75.72 -78.97 136.35
C THR A 4 76.88 -78.70 135.35
N ALA A 5 78.03 -79.39 135.40
CA ALA A 5 78.91 -79.90 136.49
C ALA A 5 80.14 -80.64 135.87
N GLY A 6 81.30 -80.66 136.54
CA GLY A 6 82.38 -81.64 136.26
C GLY A 6 83.83 -81.10 136.40
N PRO A 7 84.82 -81.87 136.95
CA PRO A 7 86.06 -81.29 137.51
C PRO A 7 87.39 -82.01 137.09
N ASP A 8 88.43 -81.88 137.93
CA ASP A 8 89.70 -82.67 138.10
C ASP A 8 90.99 -81.91 137.67
N GLN A 9 91.94 -81.55 138.56
CA GLN A 9 92.97 -82.35 139.31
C GLN A 9 94.23 -82.70 138.44
N GLU A 10 95.50 -82.72 138.91
CA GLU A 10 96.11 -82.45 140.24
C GLU A 10 97.66 -82.22 140.18
N ALA A 11 98.25 -81.84 141.34
CA ALA A 11 99.59 -82.21 141.85
C ALA A 11 100.91 -81.61 141.27
N SER A 12 102.01 -81.88 142.00
CA SER A 12 103.36 -81.26 141.93
C SER A 12 104.49 -82.30 141.76
N ASP A 13 105.73 -81.85 141.47
CA ASP A 13 106.88 -82.02 142.41
C ASP A 13 108.20 -81.32 141.97
N PRO A 14 109.19 -81.14 142.88
CA PRO A 14 110.42 -80.35 142.65
C PRO A 14 111.70 -81.20 142.48
N VAL A 15 112.91 -80.61 142.59
CA VAL A 15 114.11 -81.12 143.36
C VAL A 15 115.50 -80.68 142.80
N ARG A 16 116.33 -80.07 143.67
CA ARG A 16 117.82 -79.92 143.72
C ARG A 16 118.55 -79.20 142.55
N GLN A 17 119.39 -78.18 142.79
CA GLN A 17 120.55 -77.99 143.70
C GLN A 17 121.91 -78.53 143.20
N SER A 18 122.77 -77.58 142.81
CA SER A 18 124.20 -77.43 143.15
C SER A 18 125.17 -78.63 143.10
N ARG A 19 126.28 -78.44 142.38
CA ARG A 19 127.61 -78.95 142.78
C ARG A 19 128.60 -77.80 142.91
N SER A 20 129.35 -77.78 144.00
CA SER A 20 130.42 -76.81 144.25
C SER A 20 131.63 -77.07 143.35
N PHE A 21 132.30 -76.01 142.89
CA PHE A 21 133.50 -76.08 142.07
C PHE A 21 134.60 -75.11 142.55
N LEU A 22 134.89 -75.14 143.86
CA LEU A 22 135.99 -74.39 144.48
C LEU A 22 137.24 -75.28 144.65
N PRO A 23 138.41 -74.90 144.10
CA PRO A 23 139.67 -75.61 144.35
C PRO A 23 140.10 -75.55 145.84
N PRO A 24 140.92 -76.50 146.33
CA PRO A 24 141.14 -76.71 147.78
C PRO A 24 141.94 -75.63 148.54
N PHE A 25 142.16 -74.44 147.98
CA PHE A 25 142.98 -73.38 148.56
C PHE A 25 142.29 -71.99 148.62
N ALA A 26 140.97 -71.93 148.41
CA ALA A 26 140.21 -70.67 148.38
C ALA A 26 139.69 -70.21 149.76
N ASN A 27 139.95 -68.94 150.09
CA ASN A 27 139.69 -68.31 151.38
C ASN A 27 138.21 -67.90 151.60
N ALA A 28 137.90 -67.44 152.83
CA ALA A 28 136.54 -67.38 153.37
C ALA A 28 135.58 -66.38 152.71
N GLU A 29 136.04 -65.17 152.36
CA GLU A 29 135.18 -64.06 151.91
C GLU A 29 134.36 -64.39 150.65
N ASN A 30 134.96 -65.15 149.72
CA ASN A 30 134.32 -65.60 148.49
C ASN A 30 133.12 -66.54 148.71
N ARG A 31 132.85 -66.99 149.93
CA ARG A 31 131.67 -67.80 150.29
C ARG A 31 130.48 -66.98 150.76
N ALA A 32 130.66 -65.68 151.06
CA ALA A 32 129.57 -64.81 151.47
C ALA A 32 128.75 -64.29 150.28
N LEU A 33 129.42 -63.84 149.22
CA LEU A 33 128.80 -63.20 148.05
C LEU A 33 127.88 -64.13 147.24
N ASP A 34 128.14 -65.45 147.25
CA ASP A 34 127.26 -66.45 146.64
C ASP A 34 125.89 -66.55 147.35
N GLY A 35 125.76 -66.03 148.57
CA GLY A 35 124.51 -66.00 149.33
C GLY A 35 123.53 -64.90 148.91
N GLU A 36 124.02 -63.73 148.49
CA GLU A 36 123.16 -62.57 148.18
C GLU A 36 122.49 -62.67 146.81
N ILE A 37 123.20 -63.20 145.80
CA ILE A 37 122.72 -63.32 144.41
C ILE A 37 121.38 -64.08 144.34
N LYS A 38 121.26 -65.18 145.11
CA LYS A 38 120.09 -66.08 145.11
C LYS A 38 118.82 -65.45 145.68
N ARG A 39 118.89 -64.23 146.23
CA ARG A 39 117.75 -63.52 146.79
C ARG A 39 117.02 -62.63 145.76
N LEU A 40 117.75 -62.11 144.78
CA LEU A 40 117.19 -61.27 143.71
C LEU A 40 116.43 -62.09 142.67
N GLU A 41 116.83 -63.36 142.47
CA GLU A 41 116.17 -64.29 141.54
C GLU A 41 114.68 -64.51 141.90
N GLN A 42 114.32 -64.41 143.19
CA GLN A 42 112.95 -64.60 143.69
C GLN A 42 112.01 -63.40 143.47
N GLU A 43 112.53 -62.20 143.19
CA GLU A 43 111.71 -61.01 142.98
C GLU A 43 111.20 -60.88 141.54
N LEU A 44 111.83 -61.60 140.59
CA LEU A 44 111.43 -61.62 139.17
C LEU A 44 110.16 -62.44 138.92
N GLU A 45 110.06 -63.64 139.49
CA GLU A 45 108.95 -64.59 139.26
C GLU A 45 107.57 -64.00 139.59
N ALA A 46 107.52 -63.03 140.52
CA ALA A 46 106.28 -62.35 140.92
C ALA A 46 105.75 -61.34 139.87
N VAL A 47 106.60 -60.86 138.96
CA VAL A 47 106.22 -59.86 137.96
C VAL A 47 105.50 -60.50 136.77
N ASP A 48 105.99 -61.65 136.29
CA ASP A 48 105.48 -62.30 135.08
C ASP A 48 104.00 -62.70 135.20
N ILE A 49 103.56 -63.13 136.38
CA ILE A 49 102.16 -63.48 136.68
C ILE A 49 101.19 -62.32 136.36
N SER A 50 101.61 -61.06 136.58
CA SER A 50 100.77 -59.88 136.32
C SER A 50 100.56 -59.59 134.82
N ILE A 51 101.43 -60.12 133.96
CA ILE A 51 101.39 -59.88 132.52
C ILE A 51 100.31 -60.74 131.85
N GLU A 52 100.11 -61.97 132.35
CA GLU A 52 99.13 -62.92 131.79
C GLU A 52 97.67 -62.43 131.97
N GLU A 53 97.31 -61.90 133.15
CA GLU A 53 95.97 -61.35 133.43
C GLU A 53 95.60 -60.21 132.46
N HIS A 54 96.57 -59.35 132.13
CA HIS A 54 96.37 -58.26 131.19
C HIS A 54 96.17 -58.76 129.75
N GLY A 55 96.85 -59.83 129.33
CA GLY A 55 96.68 -60.45 128.02
C GLY A 55 95.25 -60.97 127.80
N GLY A 56 94.70 -61.70 128.78
CA GLY A 56 93.34 -62.26 128.69
C GLY A 56 92.24 -61.21 128.50
N ARG A 57 92.43 -60.01 129.05
CA ARG A 57 91.45 -58.91 128.97
C ARG A 57 91.34 -58.27 127.57
N ILE A 58 92.43 -58.27 126.80
CA ILE A 58 92.50 -57.63 125.48
C ILE A 58 91.66 -58.41 124.46
N ALA A 59 91.75 -59.74 124.46
CA ALA A 59 91.06 -60.61 123.50
C ALA A 59 89.53 -60.39 123.48
N VAL A 60 88.92 -60.20 124.64
CA VAL A 60 87.47 -59.97 124.78
C VAL A 60 87.02 -58.66 124.10
N MET A 61 87.87 -57.62 124.09
CA MET A 61 87.54 -56.34 123.45
C MET A 61 87.62 -56.41 121.93
N GLU A 62 88.50 -57.24 121.37
CA GLU A 62 88.59 -57.43 119.91
C GLU A 62 87.34 -58.10 119.33
N GLU A 63 86.73 -59.03 120.08
CA GLU A 63 85.51 -59.72 119.67
C GLU A 63 84.30 -58.77 119.65
N GLN A 64 84.14 -57.93 120.68
CA GLN A 64 83.10 -56.90 120.71
C GLN A 64 83.23 -55.92 119.51
N LEU A 65 84.45 -55.55 119.13
CA LEU A 65 84.72 -54.64 118.02
C LEU A 65 84.33 -55.24 116.67
N LYS A 66 84.51 -56.57 116.47
CA LYS A 66 84.03 -57.28 115.26
C LYS A 66 82.51 -57.20 115.12
N ASN A 67 81.77 -57.42 116.20
CA ASN A 67 80.30 -57.43 116.19
C ASN A 67 79.74 -56.04 115.84
N VAL A 68 80.30 -54.96 116.38
CA VAL A 68 79.89 -53.58 116.04
C VAL A 68 80.10 -53.24 114.57
N ARG A 69 81.18 -53.75 113.94
CA ARG A 69 81.43 -53.57 112.50
C ARG A 69 80.38 -54.27 111.63
N GLN A 70 79.89 -55.44 112.05
CA GLN A 70 78.88 -56.18 111.30
C GLN A 70 77.54 -55.41 111.27
N GLU A 71 77.08 -54.88 112.40
CA GLU A 71 75.85 -54.10 112.49
C GLU A 71 75.85 -52.86 111.57
N ILE A 72 76.99 -52.16 111.46
CA ILE A 72 77.13 -51.02 110.54
C ILE A 72 76.82 -51.44 109.10
N THR A 73 77.42 -52.54 108.62
CA THR A 73 77.19 -53.02 107.24
C THR A 73 75.74 -53.43 106.96
N TYR A 74 75.02 -53.94 107.97
CA TYR A 74 73.58 -54.19 107.84
C TYR A 74 72.79 -52.87 107.68
N THR A 75 73.09 -51.84 108.48
CA THR A 75 72.40 -50.54 108.37
C THR A 75 72.64 -49.85 107.02
N GLU A 76 73.85 -49.92 106.48
CA GLU A 76 74.19 -49.36 105.16
C GLU A 76 73.39 -50.05 104.04
N SER A 77 73.33 -51.39 104.06
CA SER A 77 72.61 -52.18 103.06
C SER A 77 71.11 -51.84 102.99
N ARG A 78 70.50 -51.49 104.13
CA ARG A 78 69.10 -51.08 104.22
C ARG A 78 68.87 -49.67 103.66
N MET A 79 69.75 -48.72 103.95
CA MET A 79 69.64 -47.34 103.45
C MET A 79 69.69 -47.26 101.92
N ASP A 80 70.45 -48.13 101.26
CA ASP A 80 70.52 -48.17 99.79
C ASP A 80 69.33 -48.88 99.12
N ALA A 81 68.55 -49.67 99.85
CA ALA A 81 67.27 -50.21 99.36
C ALA A 81 66.21 -49.10 99.31
N GLU A 82 65.98 -48.41 100.43
CA GLU A 82 65.02 -47.30 100.59
C GLU A 82 65.27 -46.18 99.55
N ARG A 83 66.55 -45.90 99.23
CA ARG A 83 66.95 -44.95 98.17
C ARG A 83 66.46 -45.34 96.78
N ARG A 84 66.57 -46.63 96.41
CA ARG A 84 66.14 -47.13 95.09
C ARG A 84 64.62 -47.08 94.95
N GLU A 85 63.90 -47.43 96.01
CA GLU A 85 62.43 -47.35 96.03
C GLU A 85 61.97 -45.89 95.80
N ALA A 86 62.56 -44.94 96.50
CA ALA A 86 62.32 -43.50 96.31
C ALA A 86 62.75 -42.93 94.93
N GLU A 87 63.50 -43.66 94.10
CA GLU A 87 63.75 -43.31 92.70
C GLU A 87 62.68 -43.88 91.76
N THR A 88 62.16 -45.07 92.04
CA THR A 88 61.05 -45.66 91.26
C THR A 88 59.76 -44.84 91.39
N GLU A 89 59.43 -44.33 92.59
CA GLU A 89 58.27 -43.46 92.80
C GLU A 89 58.36 -42.17 91.97
N LYS A 90 59.54 -41.53 91.91
CA LYS A 90 59.77 -40.32 91.10
C LYS A 90 59.54 -40.61 89.62
N HIS A 91 59.98 -41.77 89.13
CA HIS A 91 59.74 -42.18 87.75
C HIS A 91 58.25 -42.38 87.44
N LEU A 92 57.53 -43.10 88.30
CA LEU A 92 56.09 -43.33 88.16
C LEU A 92 55.30 -42.01 88.14
N ARG A 93 55.65 -41.07 89.02
CA ARG A 93 55.04 -39.73 89.07
C ARG A 93 55.23 -38.96 87.76
N ILE A 94 56.45 -38.94 87.20
CA ILE A 94 56.74 -38.25 85.94
C ILE A 94 55.91 -38.83 84.77
N MET A 95 55.63 -40.13 84.77
CA MET A 95 54.78 -40.76 83.75
C MET A 95 53.30 -40.36 83.90
N ALA A 96 52.78 -40.30 85.14
CA ALA A 96 51.42 -39.83 85.40
C ALA A 96 51.23 -38.34 85.01
N GLU A 97 52.20 -37.48 85.32
CA GLU A 97 52.15 -36.05 84.95
C GLU A 97 52.16 -35.84 83.42
N LYS A 98 52.85 -36.70 82.65
CA LYS A 98 52.83 -36.68 81.18
C LYS A 98 51.48 -37.06 80.58
N GLU A 99 50.86 -38.15 81.02
CA GLU A 99 49.53 -38.54 80.52
C GLU A 99 48.45 -37.51 80.92
N LEU A 100 48.54 -36.90 82.11
CA LEU A 100 47.66 -35.78 82.48
C LEU A 100 47.82 -34.56 81.55
N ALA A 101 49.04 -34.24 81.12
CA ALA A 101 49.28 -33.16 80.15
C ALA A 101 48.69 -33.48 78.77
N ARG A 102 48.84 -34.73 78.29
CA ARG A 102 48.25 -35.22 77.05
C ARG A 102 46.72 -35.14 77.06
N MET A 103 46.08 -35.69 78.09
CA MET A 103 44.62 -35.69 78.22
C MET A 103 44.03 -34.26 78.22
N ARG A 104 44.72 -33.30 78.85
CA ARG A 104 44.34 -31.88 78.81
C ARG A 104 44.41 -31.30 77.39
N ALA A 105 45.41 -31.67 76.59
CA ALA A 105 45.54 -31.23 75.21
C ALA A 105 44.45 -31.83 74.29
N ASP A 106 44.13 -33.12 74.46
CA ASP A 106 43.03 -33.78 73.73
C ASP A 106 41.67 -33.15 74.06
N VAL A 107 41.38 -32.88 75.35
CA VAL A 107 40.15 -32.16 75.77
C VAL A 107 40.08 -30.77 75.16
N ALA A 108 41.18 -30.01 75.13
CA ALA A 108 41.22 -28.68 74.54
C ALA A 108 41.02 -28.69 73.01
N ARG A 109 41.40 -29.77 72.32
CA ARG A 109 41.09 -29.95 70.88
C ARG A 109 39.59 -30.20 70.69
N LEU A 110 39.02 -31.16 71.41
CA LEU A 110 37.59 -31.53 71.32
C LEU A 110 36.65 -30.36 71.66
N GLN A 111 37.06 -29.47 72.57
CA GLN A 111 36.30 -28.25 72.89
C GLN A 111 36.23 -27.25 71.73
N ARG A 112 37.30 -27.13 70.92
CA ARG A 112 37.32 -26.29 69.71
C ARG A 112 36.47 -26.89 68.60
N GLU A 113 36.62 -28.19 68.34
CA GLU A 113 35.81 -28.93 67.36
C GLU A 113 34.31 -28.81 67.67
N ARG A 114 33.92 -28.83 68.97
CA ARG A 114 32.54 -28.59 69.41
C ARG A 114 32.05 -27.16 69.12
N ALA A 115 32.91 -26.14 69.24
CA ALA A 115 32.56 -24.75 68.92
C ALA A 115 32.36 -24.58 67.41
N ASP A 116 33.30 -25.06 66.59
CA ASP A 116 33.21 -25.04 65.12
C ASP A 116 31.92 -25.70 64.61
N LEU A 117 31.49 -26.81 65.24
CA LEU A 117 30.24 -27.50 64.90
C LEU A 117 28.98 -26.72 65.33
N SER A 118 29.03 -26.03 66.48
CA SER A 118 27.95 -25.12 66.93
C SER A 118 27.74 -23.99 65.92
N ASP A 119 28.82 -23.31 65.52
CA ASP A 119 28.73 -22.14 64.64
C ASP A 119 28.28 -22.55 63.23
N ARG A 120 28.71 -23.72 62.75
CA ARG A 120 28.17 -24.34 61.52
C ARG A 120 26.68 -24.61 61.63
N ALA A 121 26.21 -25.21 62.73
CA ALA A 121 24.78 -25.47 62.94
C ALA A 121 23.95 -24.19 62.94
N GLN A 122 24.40 -23.14 63.64
CA GLN A 122 23.75 -21.82 63.62
C GLN A 122 23.73 -21.21 62.21
N SER A 123 24.84 -21.31 61.46
CA SER A 123 24.91 -20.79 60.08
C SER A 123 23.95 -21.51 59.12
N LEU A 124 23.77 -22.82 59.29
CA LEU A 124 22.82 -23.63 58.52
C LEU A 124 21.38 -23.28 58.89
N GLN A 125 21.07 -23.10 60.18
CA GLN A 125 19.73 -22.73 60.62
C GLN A 125 19.34 -21.32 60.13
N ALA A 126 20.29 -20.38 60.14
CA ALA A 126 20.10 -19.06 59.51
C ALA A 126 20.00 -19.12 57.97
N ALA A 127 20.55 -20.14 57.30
CA ALA A 127 20.34 -20.38 55.87
C ALA A 127 18.95 -20.97 55.59
N ILE A 128 18.47 -21.90 56.44
CA ILE A 128 17.13 -22.51 56.34
C ILE A 128 16.03 -21.46 56.50
N LEU A 129 16.13 -20.56 57.48
CA LEU A 129 15.15 -19.48 57.69
C LEU A 129 15.03 -18.56 56.46
N ARG A 130 16.18 -18.10 55.92
CA ARG A 130 16.22 -17.32 54.67
C ARG A 130 15.79 -18.11 53.43
N GLY A 131 15.79 -19.44 53.49
CA GLY A 131 15.19 -20.31 52.49
C GLY A 131 13.66 -20.33 52.59
N GLY A 132 13.12 -20.41 53.80
CA GLY A 132 11.68 -20.31 54.08
C GLY A 132 11.07 -18.99 53.63
N GLU A 133 11.67 -17.86 54.02
CA GLU A 133 11.26 -16.50 53.60
C GLU A 133 11.15 -16.38 52.07
N ARG A 134 12.08 -17.00 51.32
CA ARG A 134 12.07 -17.02 49.86
C ARG A 134 10.98 -17.93 49.28
N LEU A 135 10.73 -19.09 49.90
CA LEU A 135 9.65 -20.00 49.49
C LEU A 135 8.27 -19.35 49.68
N ASP A 136 8.06 -18.60 50.77
CA ASP A 136 6.81 -17.89 51.02
C ASP A 136 6.64 -16.68 50.10
N ALA A 137 7.72 -15.96 49.77
CA ALA A 137 7.70 -14.95 48.71
C ALA A 137 7.35 -15.55 47.34
N PHE A 138 7.89 -16.73 46.98
CA PHE A 138 7.52 -17.43 45.75
C PHE A 138 6.07 -17.93 45.75
N ARG A 139 5.53 -18.37 46.90
CA ARG A 139 4.11 -18.74 47.03
C ARG A 139 3.18 -17.54 46.78
N LEU A 140 3.49 -16.38 47.38
CA LEU A 140 2.73 -15.15 47.16
C LEU A 140 2.76 -14.72 45.67
N ALA A 141 3.94 -14.77 45.03
CA ALA A 141 4.07 -14.49 43.61
C ALA A 141 3.34 -15.51 42.72
N MET A 142 3.35 -16.80 43.09
CA MET A 142 2.63 -17.85 42.36
C MET A 142 1.11 -17.65 42.44
N ASN A 143 0.58 -17.28 43.61
CA ASN A 143 -0.83 -16.94 43.77
C ASN A 143 -1.21 -15.72 42.91
N TRP A 144 -0.45 -14.61 42.97
CA TRP A 144 -0.70 -13.44 42.12
C TRP A 144 -0.66 -13.76 40.62
N ASN A 145 0.31 -14.56 40.17
CA ASN A 145 0.39 -14.98 38.77
C ASN A 145 -0.82 -15.85 38.36
N GLN A 146 -1.40 -16.61 39.28
CA GLN A 146 -2.63 -17.37 39.04
C GLN A 146 -3.87 -16.46 39.05
N ASP A 147 -3.98 -15.53 40.01
CA ASP A 147 -5.05 -14.54 40.07
C ASP A 147 -5.08 -13.67 38.78
N GLU A 148 -3.91 -13.29 38.25
CA GLU A 148 -3.78 -12.61 36.96
C GLU A 148 -4.20 -13.52 35.79
N LEU A 149 -3.75 -14.79 35.75
CA LEU A 149 -4.11 -15.73 34.70
C LEU A 149 -5.63 -15.96 34.63
N GLU A 150 -6.29 -16.08 35.78
CA GLU A 150 -7.74 -16.26 35.88
C GLU A 150 -8.49 -14.98 35.44
N GLN A 151 -7.95 -13.78 35.72
CA GLN A 151 -8.48 -12.51 35.18
C GLN A 151 -8.31 -12.41 33.66
N TRP A 152 -7.16 -12.80 33.10
CA TRP A 152 -6.94 -12.81 31.65
C TRP A 152 -7.87 -13.80 30.95
N ALA A 153 -8.04 -15.02 31.49
CA ALA A 153 -8.95 -16.02 30.94
C ALA A 153 -10.44 -15.59 31.03
N ALA A 154 -10.82 -14.83 32.06
CA ALA A 154 -12.15 -14.23 32.16
C ALA A 154 -12.36 -13.11 31.12
N ALA A 155 -11.34 -12.25 30.92
CA ALA A 155 -11.37 -11.19 29.91
C ALA A 155 -11.38 -11.73 28.47
N GLU A 156 -10.66 -12.83 28.21
CA GLU A 156 -10.67 -13.55 26.94
C GLU A 156 -12.05 -14.10 26.62
N ARG A 157 -12.68 -14.86 27.54
CA ARG A 157 -14.06 -15.37 27.35
C ARG A 157 -15.08 -14.25 27.13
N ALA A 158 -14.99 -13.14 27.88
CA ALA A 158 -15.86 -11.99 27.66
C ALA A 158 -15.66 -11.35 26.26
N LYS A 159 -14.46 -11.43 25.69
CA LYS A 159 -14.17 -11.00 24.31
C LYS A 159 -14.63 -12.00 23.26
N GLU A 160 -14.59 -13.30 23.55
CA GLU A 160 -15.22 -14.33 22.72
C GLU A 160 -16.75 -14.13 22.66
N GLU A 161 -17.40 -13.92 23.82
CA GLU A 161 -18.84 -13.63 23.93
C GLU A 161 -19.24 -12.34 23.18
N ASP A 162 -18.50 -11.23 23.37
CA ASP A 162 -18.66 -10.00 22.58
C ASP A 162 -18.56 -10.29 21.06
N SER A 163 -17.56 -11.07 20.63
CA SER A 163 -17.34 -11.36 19.22
C SER A 163 -18.45 -12.23 18.61
N ALA A 164 -18.96 -13.21 19.37
CA ALA A 164 -20.08 -14.05 18.98
C ALA A 164 -21.39 -13.24 18.87
N ALA A 165 -21.60 -12.25 19.75
CA ALA A 165 -22.71 -11.32 19.64
C ALA A 165 -22.60 -10.43 18.39
N VAL A 166 -21.41 -9.90 18.09
CA VAL A 166 -21.15 -9.12 16.86
C VAL A 166 -21.35 -9.96 15.60
N GLU A 167 -20.90 -11.22 15.57
CA GLU A 167 -21.23 -12.14 14.47
C GLU A 167 -22.74 -12.43 14.37
N GLY A 168 -23.43 -12.57 15.50
CA GLY A 168 -24.88 -12.74 15.56
C GLY A 168 -25.62 -11.58 14.90
N TYR A 169 -25.31 -10.34 15.28
CA TYR A 169 -25.89 -9.15 14.65
C TYR A 169 -25.52 -9.05 13.16
N ARG A 170 -24.25 -9.28 12.81
CA ARG A 170 -23.83 -9.29 11.40
C ARG A 170 -24.62 -10.30 10.56
N ARG A 171 -24.85 -11.52 11.05
CA ARG A 171 -25.64 -12.54 10.33
C ARG A 171 -27.11 -12.12 10.17
N GLN A 172 -27.69 -11.43 11.17
CA GLN A 172 -29.04 -10.85 11.05
C GLN A 172 -29.09 -9.72 10.01
N ASP A 173 -28.10 -8.83 10.00
CA ASP A 173 -28.05 -7.71 9.04
C ASP A 173 -27.72 -8.18 7.61
N GLU A 174 -26.89 -9.21 7.44
CA GLU A 174 -26.74 -9.91 6.15
C GLU A 174 -28.06 -10.58 5.70
N GLY A 175 -28.90 -11.04 6.64
CA GLY A 175 -30.26 -11.50 6.38
C GLY A 175 -31.16 -10.39 5.85
N LYS A 176 -31.30 -9.29 6.61
CA LYS A 176 -32.07 -8.09 6.23
C LYS A 176 -31.61 -7.52 4.89
N LEU A 177 -30.29 -7.50 4.63
CA LEU A 177 -29.73 -7.03 3.36
C LEU A 177 -30.20 -7.89 2.17
N ARG A 178 -30.26 -9.22 2.34
CA ARG A 178 -30.79 -10.14 1.31
C ARG A 178 -32.29 -9.95 1.11
N GLU A 179 -33.07 -9.78 2.18
CA GLU A 179 -34.51 -9.51 2.11
C GLU A 179 -34.82 -8.18 1.40
N LEU A 180 -34.11 -7.11 1.76
CA LEU A 180 -34.25 -5.79 1.12
C LEU A 180 -33.77 -5.83 -0.34
N SER A 181 -32.70 -6.55 -0.66
CA SER A 181 -32.25 -6.74 -2.04
C SER A 181 -33.31 -7.45 -2.88
N LEU A 182 -33.91 -8.54 -2.36
CA LEU A 182 -35.01 -9.26 -3.00
C LEU A 182 -36.28 -8.41 -3.13
N ALA A 183 -36.54 -7.49 -2.20
CA ALA A 183 -37.65 -6.54 -2.31
C ALA A 183 -37.40 -5.50 -3.42
N VAL A 184 -36.18 -4.93 -3.50
CA VAL A 184 -35.78 -4.03 -4.60
C VAL A 184 -35.83 -4.76 -5.95
N GLU A 185 -35.40 -6.02 -6.00
CA GLU A 185 -35.49 -6.87 -7.19
C GLU A 185 -36.93 -7.19 -7.64
N LYS A 186 -37.90 -7.24 -6.71
CA LYS A 186 -39.32 -7.39 -7.06
C LYS A 186 -39.89 -6.06 -7.56
N LEU A 187 -39.70 -4.98 -6.81
CA LEU A 187 -40.19 -3.65 -7.16
C LEU A 187 -39.61 -3.14 -8.50
N THR A 188 -38.36 -3.47 -8.82
CA THR A 188 -37.77 -3.12 -10.13
C THR A 188 -38.35 -3.94 -11.29
N ARG A 189 -38.68 -5.22 -11.09
CA ARG A 189 -39.43 -6.03 -12.07
C ARG A 189 -40.87 -5.54 -12.24
N GLU A 190 -41.54 -5.16 -11.16
CA GLU A 190 -42.89 -4.58 -11.19
C GLU A 190 -42.90 -3.22 -11.91
N VAL A 191 -41.91 -2.35 -11.67
CA VAL A 191 -41.74 -1.07 -12.40
C VAL A 191 -41.38 -1.29 -13.87
N ALA A 192 -40.64 -2.35 -14.23
CA ALA A 192 -40.39 -2.71 -15.62
C ALA A 192 -41.68 -3.16 -16.31
N ALA A 193 -42.41 -4.11 -15.73
CA ALA A 193 -43.70 -4.58 -16.28
C ALA A 193 -44.72 -3.43 -16.42
N LYS A 194 -44.80 -2.52 -15.43
CA LYS A 194 -45.68 -1.34 -15.51
C LYS A 194 -45.24 -0.29 -16.53
N ARG A 195 -43.99 -0.31 -17.00
CA ARG A 195 -43.55 0.48 -18.16
C ARG A 195 -43.91 -0.22 -19.46
N GLU A 196 -43.71 -1.53 -19.56
CA GLU A 196 -44.11 -2.33 -20.73
C GLU A 196 -45.64 -2.27 -20.97
N GLU A 197 -46.45 -2.33 -19.91
CA GLU A 197 -47.90 -2.07 -19.98
C GLU A 197 -48.22 -0.64 -20.44
N LEU A 198 -47.53 0.37 -19.91
CA LEU A 198 -47.76 1.78 -20.27
C LEU A 198 -47.35 2.07 -21.72
N ASP A 199 -46.22 1.54 -22.17
CA ASP A 199 -45.74 1.68 -23.55
C ASP A 199 -46.69 0.95 -24.53
N ALA A 200 -47.24 -0.21 -24.13
CA ALA A 200 -48.29 -0.89 -24.90
C ALA A 200 -49.56 -0.03 -25.03
N GLU A 201 -50.12 0.47 -23.92
CA GLU A 201 -51.27 1.39 -23.90
C GLU A 201 -51.01 2.67 -24.72
N ILE A 202 -49.78 3.21 -24.68
CA ILE A 202 -49.37 4.33 -25.53
C ILE A 202 -49.38 3.95 -27.01
N THR A 203 -48.89 2.77 -27.39
CA THR A 203 -48.96 2.32 -28.80
C THR A 203 -50.39 2.02 -29.27
N GLU A 204 -51.25 1.45 -28.41
CA GLU A 204 -52.65 1.20 -28.75
C GLU A 204 -53.44 2.51 -28.89
N THR A 205 -53.26 3.46 -27.97
CA THR A 205 -53.90 4.79 -28.07
C THR A 205 -53.39 5.60 -29.26
N GLN A 206 -52.10 5.53 -29.60
CA GLN A 206 -51.56 6.12 -30.84
C GLN A 206 -52.13 5.44 -32.09
N ALA A 207 -52.22 4.10 -32.11
CA ALA A 207 -52.80 3.37 -33.23
C ALA A 207 -54.31 3.69 -33.41
N ALA A 208 -55.06 3.79 -32.31
CA ALA A 208 -56.45 4.23 -32.31
C ALA A 208 -56.59 5.69 -32.78
N GLN A 209 -55.70 6.59 -32.36
CA GLN A 209 -55.69 7.97 -32.87
C GLN A 209 -55.42 8.01 -34.38
N ILE A 210 -54.42 7.27 -34.87
CA ILE A 210 -54.12 7.19 -36.32
C ILE A 210 -55.33 6.63 -37.09
N GLN A 211 -56.04 5.64 -36.55
CA GLN A 211 -57.28 5.13 -37.14
C GLN A 211 -58.42 6.16 -37.14
N LEU A 212 -58.56 6.97 -36.08
CA LEU A 212 -59.55 8.04 -35.99
C LEU A 212 -59.23 9.21 -36.94
N ASP A 213 -57.98 9.65 -37.00
CA ASP A 213 -57.51 10.67 -37.93
C ASP A 213 -57.68 10.19 -39.38
N ARG A 214 -57.35 8.93 -39.68
CA ARG A 214 -57.59 8.32 -40.99
C ARG A 214 -59.08 8.22 -41.33
N ALA A 215 -59.91 7.79 -40.38
CA ALA A 215 -61.35 7.78 -40.57
C ALA A 215 -61.88 9.21 -40.80
N ALA A 216 -61.32 10.23 -40.16
CA ALA A 216 -61.67 11.63 -40.40
C ALA A 216 -61.21 12.15 -41.77
N GLU A 217 -60.05 11.71 -42.28
CA GLU A 217 -59.65 11.94 -43.69
C GLU A 217 -60.64 11.30 -44.66
N ASP A 218 -60.96 10.02 -44.47
CA ASP A 218 -61.87 9.28 -45.35
C ASP A 218 -63.32 9.81 -45.24
N PHE A 219 -63.77 10.27 -44.07
CA PHE A 219 -65.04 11.02 -43.93
C PHE A 219 -65.02 12.35 -44.67
N ARG A 220 -63.95 13.15 -44.56
CA ARG A 220 -63.82 14.42 -45.32
C ARG A 220 -63.84 14.15 -46.82
N ARG A 221 -63.16 13.09 -47.27
CA ARG A 221 -63.15 12.63 -48.66
C ARG A 221 -64.54 12.22 -49.13
N LEU A 222 -65.22 11.33 -48.40
CA LEU A 222 -66.60 10.90 -48.71
C LEU A 222 -67.60 12.06 -48.67
N HIS A 223 -67.38 13.07 -47.82
CA HIS A 223 -68.16 14.32 -47.84
C HIS A 223 -67.86 15.21 -49.06
N GLY A 224 -66.63 15.19 -49.58
CA GLY A 224 -66.27 15.78 -50.86
C GLY A 224 -66.96 15.07 -52.02
N GLU A 225 -66.70 13.76 -52.16
CA GLU A 225 -67.31 12.91 -53.20
C GLU A 225 -68.85 12.96 -53.17
N ARG A 226 -69.47 13.07 -51.98
CA ARG A 226 -70.92 13.30 -51.84
C ARG A 226 -71.36 14.70 -52.29
N ARG A 227 -70.59 15.76 -52.03
CA ARG A 227 -70.90 17.12 -52.53
C ARG A 227 -70.77 17.18 -54.05
N ASP A 228 -69.72 16.57 -54.60
CA ASP A 228 -69.50 16.51 -56.04
C ASP A 228 -70.60 15.70 -56.73
N LEU A 229 -71.04 14.58 -56.12
CA LEU A 229 -72.19 13.81 -56.61
C LEU A 229 -73.50 14.60 -56.50
N ILE A 230 -73.73 15.34 -55.42
CA ILE A 230 -74.92 16.22 -55.30
C ILE A 230 -74.88 17.32 -56.39
N ALA A 231 -73.74 17.96 -56.62
CA ALA A 231 -73.58 18.95 -57.68
C ALA A 231 -73.85 18.35 -59.08
N GLN A 232 -73.33 17.15 -59.37
CA GLN A 232 -73.64 16.42 -60.60
C GLN A 232 -75.12 16.06 -60.73
N TRP A 233 -75.79 15.71 -59.62
CA TRP A 233 -77.24 15.46 -59.59
C TRP A 233 -78.06 16.73 -59.78
N ASP A 234 -77.66 17.86 -59.19
CA ASP A 234 -78.32 19.16 -59.36
C ASP A 234 -78.09 19.71 -60.78
N GLU A 235 -76.90 19.52 -61.37
CA GLU A 235 -76.63 19.80 -62.78
C GLU A 235 -77.47 18.92 -63.72
N ALA A 236 -77.57 17.61 -63.44
CA ALA A 236 -78.40 16.69 -64.20
C ALA A 236 -79.90 17.02 -64.07
N ALA A 237 -80.35 17.42 -62.88
CA ALA A 237 -81.72 17.86 -62.62
C ALA A 237 -82.02 19.21 -63.29
N ALA A 238 -81.07 20.15 -63.29
CA ALA A 238 -81.18 21.42 -64.01
C ALA A 238 -81.17 21.20 -65.54
N ALA A 239 -80.35 20.29 -66.04
CA ALA A 239 -80.36 19.88 -67.44
C ALA A 239 -81.66 19.17 -67.83
N MET A 240 -82.23 18.35 -66.93
CA MET A 240 -83.56 17.76 -67.12
C MET A 240 -84.66 18.82 -67.13
N ARG A 241 -84.68 19.77 -66.17
CA ARG A 241 -85.65 20.88 -66.16
C ARG A 241 -85.55 21.74 -67.42
N ARG A 242 -84.35 22.11 -67.86
CA ARG A 242 -84.11 22.82 -69.13
C ARG A 242 -84.60 22.02 -70.35
N ARG A 243 -84.45 20.69 -70.34
CA ARG A 243 -85.00 19.80 -71.38
C ARG A 243 -86.53 19.74 -71.32
N ASP A 244 -87.13 19.61 -70.15
CA ASP A 244 -88.58 19.62 -69.96
C ASP A 244 -89.20 20.97 -70.36
N GLU A 245 -88.54 22.08 -70.05
CA GLU A 245 -88.89 23.43 -70.47
C GLU A 245 -88.74 23.59 -71.99
N ALA A 246 -87.66 23.09 -72.60
CA ALA A 246 -87.52 23.06 -74.05
C ALA A 246 -88.56 22.15 -74.74
N ILE A 247 -88.95 21.03 -74.12
CA ILE A 247 -90.02 20.14 -74.59
C ILE A 247 -91.38 20.82 -74.44
N ARG A 248 -91.64 21.56 -73.35
CA ARG A 248 -92.85 22.39 -73.16
C ARG A 248 -92.92 23.52 -74.19
N ALA A 249 -91.81 24.23 -74.42
CA ALA A 249 -91.73 25.27 -75.45
C ALA A 249 -91.91 24.71 -76.86
N ALA A 250 -91.27 23.58 -77.18
CA ALA A 250 -91.41 22.91 -78.47
C ALA A 250 -92.82 22.31 -78.67
N SER A 251 -93.44 21.76 -77.63
CA SER A 251 -94.83 21.26 -77.70
C SER A 251 -95.86 22.38 -77.71
N GLY A 252 -95.58 23.51 -77.06
CA GLY A 252 -96.33 24.77 -77.20
C GLY A 252 -96.27 25.30 -78.63
N ALA A 253 -95.06 25.50 -79.18
CA ALA A 253 -94.86 25.89 -80.57
C ALA A 253 -95.43 24.86 -81.58
N PHE A 254 -95.44 23.57 -81.24
CA PHE A 254 -96.13 22.55 -82.04
C PHE A 254 -97.65 22.65 -81.93
N ALA A 255 -98.20 22.94 -80.74
CA ALA A 255 -99.63 23.18 -80.54
C ALA A 255 -100.09 24.45 -81.26
N GLU A 256 -99.31 25.52 -81.22
CA GLU A 256 -99.51 26.76 -81.99
C GLU A 256 -99.43 26.50 -83.49
N ARG A 257 -98.40 25.80 -83.99
CA ARG A 257 -98.29 25.42 -85.41
C ARG A 257 -99.43 24.50 -85.84
N ARG A 258 -99.91 23.61 -84.96
CA ARG A 258 -101.09 22.75 -85.19
C ARG A 258 -102.40 23.53 -85.14
N ALA A 259 -102.50 24.58 -84.32
CA ALA A 259 -103.63 25.49 -84.28
C ALA A 259 -103.65 26.41 -85.51
N ALA A 260 -102.50 26.93 -85.94
CA ALA A 260 -102.33 27.68 -87.18
C ALA A 260 -102.59 26.80 -88.42
N LEU A 261 -102.16 25.54 -88.42
CA LEU A 261 -102.52 24.57 -89.46
C LEU A 261 -104.02 24.22 -89.43
N ARG A 262 -104.67 24.17 -88.25
CA ARG A 262 -106.12 24.02 -88.14
C ARG A 262 -106.87 25.27 -88.61
N ARG A 263 -106.38 26.47 -88.33
CA ARG A 263 -106.92 27.74 -88.85
C ARG A 263 -106.78 27.79 -90.37
N ARG A 264 -105.58 27.57 -90.92
CA ARG A 264 -105.36 27.45 -92.37
C ARG A 264 -106.16 26.34 -93.04
N ARG A 265 -106.41 25.22 -92.35
CA ARG A 265 -107.34 24.20 -92.85
C ARG A 265 -108.77 24.73 -92.84
N ALA A 266 -109.28 25.27 -91.74
CA ALA A 266 -110.61 25.89 -91.71
C ALA A 266 -110.78 27.06 -92.70
N GLU A 267 -109.72 27.82 -92.98
CA GLU A 267 -109.66 28.85 -94.02
C GLU A 267 -109.74 28.23 -95.43
N LEU A 268 -109.00 27.14 -95.70
CA LEU A 268 -109.06 26.39 -96.95
C LEU A 268 -110.38 25.62 -97.12
N ASP A 269 -110.94 25.08 -96.04
CA ASP A 269 -112.22 24.36 -95.99
C ASP A 269 -113.37 25.36 -96.18
N ALA A 270 -113.25 26.59 -95.66
CA ALA A 270 -114.18 27.69 -95.92
C ALA A 270 -114.02 28.28 -97.33
N GLN A 271 -112.81 28.33 -97.89
CA GLN A 271 -112.58 28.68 -99.30
C GLN A 271 -113.10 27.59 -100.25
N ALA A 272 -112.95 26.32 -99.89
CA ALA A 272 -113.54 25.19 -100.61
C ALA A 272 -115.06 25.22 -100.51
N GLY A 273 -115.63 25.45 -99.32
CA GLY A 273 -117.07 25.63 -99.13
C GLY A 273 -117.62 26.87 -99.83
N PHE A 274 -116.86 27.95 -99.94
CA PHE A 274 -117.19 29.13 -100.74
C PHE A 274 -117.14 28.80 -102.25
N LEU A 275 -116.13 28.07 -102.72
CA LEU A 275 -116.06 27.59 -104.10
C LEU A 275 -117.18 26.59 -104.43
N GLU A 276 -117.56 25.70 -103.50
CA GLU A 276 -118.69 24.80 -103.65
C GLU A 276 -120.02 25.58 -103.64
N ALA A 277 -120.15 26.64 -102.83
CA ALA A 277 -121.29 27.53 -102.83
C ALA A 277 -121.37 28.38 -104.10
N GLU A 278 -120.26 28.89 -104.65
CA GLU A 278 -120.23 29.55 -105.95
C GLU A 278 -120.47 28.57 -107.10
N VAL A 279 -119.97 27.33 -107.04
CA VAL A 279 -120.28 26.29 -108.04
C VAL A 279 -121.75 25.86 -107.95
N ALA A 280 -122.34 25.81 -106.75
CA ALA A 280 -123.78 25.58 -106.56
C ALA A 280 -124.61 26.77 -107.07
N ALA A 281 -124.21 28.01 -106.76
CA ALA A 281 -124.85 29.22 -107.26
C ALA A 281 -124.72 29.33 -108.79
N ASN A 282 -123.58 28.96 -109.37
CA ASN A 282 -123.38 28.88 -110.82
C ASN A 282 -124.26 27.79 -111.44
N ARG A 283 -124.40 26.61 -110.81
CA ARG A 283 -125.38 25.58 -111.25
C ARG A 283 -126.83 26.04 -111.12
N GLU A 284 -127.17 26.83 -110.10
CA GLU A 284 -128.48 27.48 -109.99
C GLU A 284 -128.67 28.55 -111.07
N LEU A 285 -127.64 29.33 -111.41
CA LEU A 285 -127.67 30.31 -112.48
C LEU A 285 -127.77 29.63 -113.86
N GLU A 286 -127.03 28.55 -114.09
CA GLU A 286 -127.18 27.66 -115.26
C GLU A 286 -128.60 27.06 -115.32
N GLY A 287 -129.16 26.65 -114.17
CA GLY A 287 -130.55 26.17 -114.07
C GLY A 287 -131.59 27.25 -114.37
N ARG A 288 -131.37 28.48 -113.90
CA ARG A 288 -132.21 29.66 -114.21
C ARG A 288 -132.05 30.09 -115.67
N VAL A 289 -130.84 30.05 -116.23
CA VAL A 289 -130.58 30.27 -117.66
C VAL A 289 -131.31 29.21 -118.48
N ALA A 290 -131.15 27.92 -118.17
CA ALA A 290 -131.86 26.83 -118.86
C ALA A 290 -133.39 26.89 -118.69
N HIS A 291 -133.90 27.50 -117.61
CA HIS A 291 -135.32 27.81 -117.45
C HIS A 291 -135.73 28.97 -118.36
N TYR A 292 -135.01 30.10 -118.35
CA TYR A 292 -135.28 31.24 -119.23
C TYR A 292 -135.05 30.92 -120.71
N GLU A 293 -134.13 30.02 -121.06
CA GLU A 293 -133.97 29.50 -122.42
C GLU A 293 -135.19 28.68 -122.85
N LYS A 294 -135.79 27.89 -121.94
CA LYS A 294 -137.07 27.20 -122.20
C LYS A 294 -138.24 28.17 -122.29
N GLU A 295 -138.28 29.22 -121.46
CA GLU A 295 -139.31 30.26 -121.58
C GLU A 295 -139.16 31.05 -122.88
N VAL A 296 -137.93 31.42 -123.27
CA VAL A 296 -137.63 32.08 -124.56
C VAL A 296 -137.90 31.14 -125.73
N ALA A 297 -137.67 29.83 -125.61
CA ALA A 297 -138.07 28.84 -126.61
C ALA A 297 -139.60 28.78 -126.73
N ALA A 298 -140.33 28.68 -125.60
CA ALA A 298 -141.79 28.67 -125.58
C ALA A 298 -142.39 29.99 -126.10
N GLN A 299 -141.78 31.14 -125.80
CA GLN A 299 -142.16 32.44 -126.36
C GLN A 299 -141.85 32.53 -127.87
N ARG A 300 -140.75 31.93 -128.33
CA ARG A 300 -140.44 31.82 -129.78
C ARG A 300 -141.42 30.89 -130.50
N GLU A 301 -141.87 29.81 -129.87
CA GLU A 301 -142.90 28.92 -130.42
C GLU A 301 -144.29 29.55 -130.39
N ALA A 302 -144.66 30.23 -129.30
CA ALA A 302 -145.87 31.04 -129.25
C ALA A 302 -145.85 32.14 -130.31
N HIS A 303 -144.72 32.84 -130.49
CA HIS A 303 -144.60 33.85 -131.54
C HIS A 303 -144.65 33.25 -132.95
N ARG A 304 -144.07 32.07 -133.17
CA ARG A 304 -144.25 31.30 -134.43
C ARG A 304 -145.70 30.89 -134.65
N ALA A 305 -146.43 30.51 -133.60
CA ALA A 305 -147.84 30.15 -133.68
C ALA A 305 -148.74 31.37 -133.97
N GLU A 306 -148.47 32.52 -133.35
CA GLU A 306 -149.16 33.77 -133.69
C GLU A 306 -148.76 34.31 -135.07
N GLN A 307 -147.51 34.12 -135.51
CA GLN A 307 -147.11 34.39 -136.90
C GLN A 307 -147.83 33.46 -137.89
N ALA A 308 -147.99 32.17 -137.57
CA ALA A 308 -148.73 31.22 -138.39
C ALA A 308 -150.22 31.61 -138.49
N LYS A 309 -150.85 31.97 -137.36
CA LYS A 309 -152.20 32.55 -137.33
C LYS A 309 -152.29 33.85 -138.13
N LEU A 310 -151.28 34.73 -138.08
CA LEU A 310 -151.24 35.94 -138.88
C LEU A 310 -151.09 35.65 -140.38
N THR A 311 -150.33 34.63 -140.79
CA THR A 311 -150.32 34.18 -142.19
C THR A 311 -151.65 33.55 -142.60
N GLU A 312 -152.29 32.76 -141.73
CA GLU A 312 -153.61 32.17 -142.00
C GLU A 312 -154.70 33.24 -142.10
N LEU A 313 -154.72 34.22 -141.19
CA LEU A 313 -155.59 35.38 -141.24
C LEU A 313 -155.31 36.27 -142.47
N ASN A 314 -154.05 36.42 -142.88
CA ASN A 314 -153.73 37.09 -144.14
C ASN A 314 -154.26 36.32 -145.35
N HIS A 315 -154.13 34.99 -145.39
CA HIS A 315 -154.73 34.17 -146.44
C HIS A 315 -156.27 34.17 -146.41
N GLN A 316 -156.90 34.27 -145.24
CA GLN A 316 -158.34 34.51 -145.10
C GLN A 316 -158.72 35.90 -145.61
N VAL A 317 -157.91 36.93 -145.35
CA VAL A 317 -158.09 38.29 -145.90
C VAL A 317 -157.82 38.34 -147.41
N GLU A 318 -156.92 37.53 -147.95
CA GLU A 318 -156.70 37.36 -149.40
C GLU A 318 -157.86 36.61 -150.06
N LEU A 319 -158.39 35.56 -149.41
CA LEU A 319 -159.64 34.90 -149.80
C LEU A 319 -160.80 35.91 -149.82
N LEU A 320 -160.98 36.70 -148.77
CA LEU A 320 -162.01 37.74 -148.69
C LEU A 320 -161.79 38.87 -149.72
N LYS A 321 -160.54 39.26 -150.01
CA LYS A 321 -160.23 40.17 -151.13
C LYS A 321 -160.57 39.52 -152.48
N SER A 322 -160.35 38.21 -152.65
CA SER A 322 -160.68 37.50 -153.89
C SER A 322 -162.20 37.36 -154.09
N THR A 323 -162.98 37.12 -153.03
CA THR A 323 -164.44 37.06 -153.11
C THR A 323 -165.07 38.45 -153.23
N LEU A 324 -164.51 39.47 -152.59
CA LEU A 324 -164.93 40.86 -152.77
C LEU A 324 -164.59 41.37 -154.18
N SER A 325 -163.41 41.02 -154.71
CA SER A 325 -163.03 41.25 -156.12
C SER A 325 -164.00 40.56 -157.07
N ARG A 326 -164.36 39.30 -156.80
CA ARG A 326 -165.34 38.55 -157.59
C ARG A 326 -166.72 39.21 -157.58
N ALA A 327 -167.23 39.60 -156.41
CA ALA A 327 -168.50 40.32 -156.27
C ALA A 327 -168.48 41.70 -156.96
N ALA A 328 -167.37 42.43 -156.88
CA ALA A 328 -167.20 43.71 -157.58
C ALA A 328 -167.20 43.54 -159.11
N ASN A 329 -166.54 42.49 -159.62
CA ASN A 329 -166.53 42.16 -161.04
C ASN A 329 -167.90 41.66 -161.54
N GLU A 330 -168.63 40.89 -160.73
CA GLU A 330 -170.00 40.45 -161.04
C GLU A 330 -170.99 41.65 -161.10
N LEU A 331 -170.84 42.63 -160.19
CA LEU A 331 -171.64 43.87 -160.22
C LEU A 331 -171.26 44.77 -161.42
N ALA A 332 -169.97 44.92 -161.71
CA ALA A 332 -169.49 45.69 -162.86
C ALA A 332 -169.94 45.09 -164.20
N GLY A 333 -169.96 43.75 -164.32
CA GLY A 333 -170.46 43.06 -165.52
C GLY A 333 -171.93 43.34 -165.81
N GLN A 334 -172.78 43.48 -164.78
CA GLN A 334 -174.19 43.84 -164.95
C GLN A 334 -174.39 45.32 -165.31
N ALA A 335 -173.49 46.22 -164.91
CA ALA A 335 -173.49 47.61 -165.35
C ALA A 335 -173.12 47.74 -166.83
N VAL A 336 -171.97 47.17 -167.24
CA VAL A 336 -171.47 47.21 -168.64
C VAL A 336 -172.46 46.58 -169.62
N SER A 337 -173.14 45.49 -169.23
CA SER A 337 -174.21 44.87 -170.03
C SER A 337 -175.40 45.82 -170.28
N ASN A 338 -175.78 46.63 -169.29
CA ASN A 338 -176.85 47.62 -169.43
C ASN A 338 -176.43 48.87 -170.20
N GLU A 339 -175.17 49.30 -170.13
CA GLU A 339 -174.65 50.41 -170.94
C GLU A 339 -174.51 50.00 -172.42
N ALA A 340 -173.95 48.83 -172.71
CA ALA A 340 -173.88 48.29 -174.08
C ALA A 340 -175.28 48.16 -174.73
N ALA A 341 -176.30 47.78 -173.96
CA ALA A 341 -177.68 47.73 -174.43
C ALA A 341 -178.30 49.12 -174.70
N ARG A 342 -177.81 50.18 -174.04
CA ARG A 342 -178.26 51.58 -174.23
C ARG A 342 -177.55 52.21 -175.43
N GLU A 343 -176.24 52.09 -175.53
CA GLU A 343 -175.46 52.58 -176.69
C GLU A 343 -175.97 51.96 -178.01
N ALA A 344 -176.28 50.66 -178.02
CA ALA A 344 -176.85 49.97 -179.19
C ALA A 344 -178.25 50.48 -179.61
N LEU A 345 -178.97 51.18 -178.72
CA LEU A 345 -180.29 51.78 -178.98
C LEU A 345 -180.19 53.27 -179.33
N GLU A 346 -179.27 54.01 -178.69
CA GLU A 346 -179.02 55.42 -179.00
C GLU A 346 -178.33 55.60 -180.36
N ALA A 347 -177.44 54.67 -180.73
CA ALA A 347 -176.89 54.54 -182.09
C ALA A 347 -177.97 54.29 -183.17
N LYS A 348 -179.17 53.85 -182.79
CA LYS A 348 -180.34 53.75 -183.69
C LYS A 348 -181.27 54.96 -183.63
N ARG A 349 -181.32 55.70 -182.52
CA ARG A 349 -182.12 56.94 -182.41
C ARG A 349 -181.47 58.11 -183.15
N GLN A 350 -180.18 58.36 -182.91
CA GLN A 350 -179.45 59.46 -183.56
C GLN A 350 -179.31 59.30 -185.09
N ARG A 351 -179.46 58.07 -185.62
CA ARG A 351 -179.49 57.77 -187.07
C ARG A 351 -180.86 57.91 -187.75
N LEU A 352 -181.93 58.18 -187.01
CA LEU A 352 -183.27 58.39 -187.57
C LEU A 352 -183.79 59.79 -187.24
N GLU A 353 -183.51 60.27 -186.03
CA GLU A 353 -183.59 61.69 -185.63
C GLU A 353 -182.52 62.57 -186.31
N SER A 354 -182.19 62.29 -187.57
CA SER A 354 -181.31 63.09 -188.42
C SER A 354 -181.79 63.18 -189.89
N VAL A 355 -183.09 62.97 -190.18
CA VAL A 355 -183.63 62.93 -191.57
C VAL A 355 -184.83 63.88 -191.90
N GLN A 356 -185.78 64.22 -191.00
CA GLN A 356 -187.11 64.78 -191.39
C GLN A 356 -187.59 66.12 -190.73
N ARG A 357 -186.72 67.13 -190.51
CA ARG A 357 -187.15 68.51 -190.06
C ARG A 357 -186.39 69.67 -190.72
N ARG A 358 -185.31 69.39 -191.45
CA ARG A 358 -184.87 70.19 -192.61
C ARG A 358 -185.48 69.67 -193.92
N GLN A 359 -186.44 68.75 -193.83
CA GLN A 359 -187.35 68.36 -194.90
C GLN A 359 -188.66 67.91 -194.22
N ALA A 360 -189.79 68.60 -194.35
CA ALA A 360 -190.11 69.86 -195.04
C ALA A 360 -191.02 70.71 -194.11
N ALA A 361 -191.21 72.02 -194.26
CA ALA A 361 -191.44 72.80 -195.47
C ALA A 361 -190.45 74.00 -195.61
N LEU A 362 -190.22 74.54 -196.80
CA LEU A 362 -190.93 74.34 -198.07
C LEU A 362 -190.37 73.21 -198.95
N GLN A 363 -191.23 72.69 -199.84
CA GLN A 363 -190.94 71.69 -200.88
C GLN A 363 -190.56 70.30 -200.27
N ARG A 364 -191.22 69.17 -200.57
CA ARG A 364 -192.27 68.78 -201.53
C ARG A 364 -191.95 68.87 -203.02
N ARG A 365 -190.73 69.31 -203.35
CA ARG A 365 -189.95 69.00 -204.55
C ARG A 365 -188.49 68.86 -204.11
N LEU A 366 -187.77 67.93 -204.73
CA LEU A 366 -186.38 67.62 -204.42
C LEU A 366 -185.49 68.80 -204.80
N GLU A 367 -184.50 69.10 -203.94
CA GLU A 367 -183.27 69.92 -204.11
C GLU A 367 -183.00 70.63 -202.76
N GLU A 368 -182.17 70.22 -201.79
CA GLU A 368 -181.33 69.02 -201.50
C GLU A 368 -181.31 68.83 -199.93
N GLY A 369 -180.99 67.66 -199.33
CA GLY A 369 -181.23 67.33 -197.88
C GLY A 369 -180.07 67.58 -196.88
N TYR A 370 -180.13 67.48 -195.52
CA TYR A 370 -181.09 67.01 -194.46
C TYR A 370 -180.79 67.75 -193.08
N GLY A 371 -181.28 67.52 -191.83
CA GLY A 371 -181.90 66.39 -191.07
C GLY A 371 -182.93 66.73 -189.94
N GLN A 372 -182.77 66.33 -188.65
CA GLN A 372 -183.83 66.27 -187.56
C GLN A 372 -183.22 66.26 -186.12
N LEU A 373 -183.84 65.95 -184.93
CA LEU A 373 -185.24 65.93 -184.38
C LEU A 373 -185.29 66.54 -182.94
N SER A 374 -186.04 66.02 -181.93
CA SER A 374 -186.59 66.89 -180.85
C SER A 374 -187.49 66.36 -179.68
N SER A 375 -187.42 67.07 -178.54
CA SER A 375 -188.51 67.77 -177.76
C SER A 375 -189.82 67.10 -177.25
N LEU A 376 -189.97 67.07 -175.90
CA LEU A 376 -190.86 67.87 -175.02
C LEU A 376 -192.41 68.02 -175.22
N GLU A 377 -193.03 68.50 -174.12
CA GLU A 377 -194.34 69.20 -173.98
C GLU A 377 -195.66 68.42 -173.78
N ALA A 378 -195.81 67.85 -172.58
CA ALA A 378 -197.11 67.68 -171.90
C ALA A 378 -196.99 68.05 -170.41
N ARG A 379 -196.98 69.36 -170.09
CA ARG A 379 -196.48 69.88 -168.79
C ARG A 379 -197.54 70.23 -167.74
N VAL A 380 -198.77 70.54 -168.16
CA VAL A 380 -199.55 71.59 -167.47
C VAL A 380 -200.48 71.11 -166.34
N ALA A 381 -200.90 69.83 -166.32
CA ALA A 381 -201.99 69.39 -165.43
C ALA A 381 -201.58 69.11 -163.97
N GLU A 382 -200.52 68.34 -163.72
CA GLU A 382 -200.22 67.82 -162.36
C GLU A 382 -199.32 68.74 -161.52
N LEU A 383 -198.57 69.65 -162.16
CA LEU A 383 -197.51 70.42 -161.50
C LEU A 383 -198.00 71.53 -160.53
N GLU A 384 -199.29 71.84 -160.50
CA GLU A 384 -199.85 72.77 -159.51
C GLU A 384 -200.05 72.15 -158.10
N GLY A 385 -200.07 70.82 -158.00
CA GLY A 385 -200.21 70.13 -156.73
C GLY A 385 -198.94 70.18 -155.88
N VAL A 386 -197.80 69.80 -156.47
CA VAL A 386 -196.54 69.56 -155.74
C VAL A 386 -195.92 70.86 -155.20
N ARG A 387 -196.02 71.98 -155.92
CA ARG A 387 -195.31 73.22 -155.56
C ARG A 387 -195.68 73.75 -154.16
N ARG A 388 -196.91 73.51 -153.68
CA ARG A 388 -197.36 73.98 -152.35
C ARG A 388 -196.72 73.22 -151.17
N ALA A 389 -196.08 72.07 -151.41
CA ALA A 389 -195.45 71.27 -150.35
C ALA A 389 -193.99 71.67 -150.06
N GLU A 390 -193.22 72.02 -151.10
CA GLU A 390 -191.78 72.32 -150.98
C GLU A 390 -191.51 73.64 -150.23
N ASP A 391 -192.33 74.68 -150.45
CA ASP A 391 -192.20 76.00 -149.79
C ASP A 391 -192.33 75.93 -148.26
N ALA A 392 -192.98 74.89 -147.72
CA ALA A 392 -193.05 74.64 -146.28
C ALA A 392 -191.73 74.11 -145.70
N ARG A 393 -190.96 73.34 -146.49
CA ARG A 393 -189.76 72.62 -146.05
C ARG A 393 -188.57 73.55 -145.84
N LEU A 394 -188.42 74.57 -146.69
CA LEU A 394 -187.34 75.56 -146.59
C LEU A 394 -187.37 76.40 -145.29
N LYS A 395 -188.55 76.60 -144.68
CA LYS A 395 -188.69 77.31 -143.39
C LYS A 395 -188.26 76.49 -142.17
N GLY A 396 -188.05 75.18 -142.31
CA GLY A 396 -187.52 74.32 -141.24
C GLY A 396 -186.01 74.54 -141.04
N LEU A 397 -185.24 74.28 -142.11
CA LEU A 397 -183.76 74.31 -142.09
C LEU A 397 -183.16 75.64 -141.62
N GLN A 398 -183.86 76.77 -141.86
CA GLN A 398 -183.40 78.09 -141.40
C GLN A 398 -183.37 78.22 -139.87
N LYS A 399 -184.19 77.46 -139.11
CA LYS A 399 -184.20 77.50 -137.64
C LYS A 399 -183.07 76.72 -136.99
N GLU A 400 -182.62 75.63 -137.64
CA GLU A 400 -181.56 74.76 -137.11
C GLU A 400 -180.20 75.48 -137.07
N VAL A 401 -179.94 76.32 -138.08
CA VAL A 401 -178.72 77.15 -138.20
C VAL A 401 -178.59 78.20 -137.08
N GLU A 402 -179.70 78.68 -136.50
CA GLU A 402 -179.67 79.58 -135.34
C GLU A 402 -179.39 78.87 -134.01
N GLY A 403 -179.70 77.57 -133.92
CA GLY A 403 -179.40 76.75 -132.74
C GLY A 403 -177.89 76.59 -132.53
N LEU A 404 -177.20 76.09 -133.55
CA LEU A 404 -175.77 75.79 -133.50
C LEU A 404 -174.88 77.00 -133.12
N LYS A 405 -175.29 78.22 -133.49
CA LYS A 405 -174.58 79.46 -133.11
C LYS A 405 -174.64 79.76 -131.61
N LYS A 406 -175.67 79.31 -130.89
CA LYS A 406 -175.84 79.57 -129.44
C LYS A 406 -174.96 78.66 -128.59
N ASP A 407 -174.79 77.39 -129.01
CA ASP A 407 -173.96 76.44 -128.27
C ASP A 407 -172.46 76.69 -128.44
N GLN A 408 -172.04 77.20 -129.61
CA GLN A 408 -170.65 77.66 -129.83
C GLN A 408 -170.26 78.80 -128.87
N PHE A 409 -171.17 79.71 -128.54
CA PHE A 409 -170.93 80.78 -127.57
C PHE A 409 -170.79 80.26 -126.12
N ARG A 410 -171.62 79.28 -125.73
CA ARG A 410 -171.55 78.62 -124.41
C ARG A 410 -170.21 77.91 -124.19
N ALA A 411 -169.71 77.20 -125.20
CA ALA A 411 -168.40 76.55 -125.15
C ALA A 411 -167.25 77.55 -124.94
N GLY A 412 -167.34 78.73 -125.57
CA GLY A 412 -166.37 79.82 -125.39
C GLY A 412 -166.29 80.35 -123.96
N GLN A 413 -167.43 80.49 -123.27
CA GLN A 413 -167.46 80.94 -121.87
C GLN A 413 -166.83 79.91 -120.91
N ALA A 414 -167.09 78.61 -121.12
CA ALA A 414 -166.50 77.54 -120.31
C ALA A 414 -164.96 77.51 -120.39
N LEU A 415 -164.39 77.75 -121.58
CA LEU A 415 -162.94 77.81 -121.80
C LEU A 415 -162.28 78.97 -121.03
N PHE A 416 -162.96 80.12 -120.91
CA PHE A 416 -162.44 81.27 -120.18
C PHE A 416 -162.33 80.99 -118.67
N ALA A 417 -163.34 80.37 -118.08
CA ALA A 417 -163.35 80.04 -116.64
C ALA A 417 -162.23 79.06 -116.25
N LEU A 418 -161.91 78.09 -117.12
CA LEU A 418 -160.80 77.15 -116.89
C LEU A 418 -159.43 77.87 -116.90
N ARG A 419 -159.21 78.79 -117.84
CA ARG A 419 -158.00 79.62 -117.90
C ARG A 419 -157.83 80.59 -116.74
N GLN A 420 -158.90 80.88 -115.99
CA GLN A 420 -158.84 81.69 -114.79
C GLN A 420 -158.31 80.87 -113.60
N ARG A 421 -158.84 79.65 -113.40
CA ARG A 421 -158.36 78.67 -112.41
C ARG A 421 -156.90 78.24 -112.63
N GLU A 422 -156.49 78.12 -113.89
CA GLU A 422 -155.09 77.83 -114.26
C GLU A 422 -154.13 78.89 -113.69
N ARG A 423 -154.51 80.18 -113.72
CA ARG A 423 -153.71 81.28 -113.17
C ARG A 423 -153.71 81.31 -111.65
N GLU A 424 -154.83 80.96 -111.02
CA GLU A 424 -154.94 80.82 -109.57
C GLU A 424 -153.99 79.72 -109.06
N LEU A 425 -153.99 78.54 -109.69
CA LEU A 425 -153.08 77.44 -109.37
C LEU A 425 -151.60 77.79 -109.62
N ILE A 426 -151.28 78.53 -110.70
CA ILE A 426 -149.91 79.01 -110.94
C ILE A 426 -149.46 79.97 -109.82
N SER A 427 -150.37 80.82 -109.31
CA SER A 427 -150.10 81.69 -108.17
C SER A 427 -149.80 80.88 -106.90
N GLU A 428 -150.63 79.88 -106.58
CA GLU A 428 -150.44 78.98 -105.44
C GLU A 428 -149.10 78.21 -105.52
N ILE A 429 -148.77 77.67 -106.69
CA ILE A 429 -147.48 77.00 -106.95
C ILE A 429 -146.30 77.95 -106.71
N SER A 430 -146.41 79.22 -107.15
CA SER A 430 -145.34 80.21 -106.92
C SER A 430 -145.18 80.56 -105.43
N GLY A 431 -146.28 80.62 -104.67
CA GLY A 431 -146.26 80.79 -103.22
C GLY A 431 -145.62 79.60 -102.50
N GLY A 432 -145.98 78.38 -102.90
CA GLY A 432 -145.36 77.14 -102.40
C GLY A 432 -143.87 77.05 -102.70
N GLN A 433 -143.43 77.48 -103.89
CA GLN A 433 -141.99 77.58 -104.22
C GLN A 433 -141.27 78.61 -103.34
N GLY A 434 -141.91 79.73 -102.99
CA GLY A 434 -141.39 80.70 -102.02
C GLY A 434 -141.22 80.11 -100.63
N GLN A 435 -142.21 79.36 -100.14
CA GLN A 435 -142.13 78.64 -98.87
C GLN A 435 -141.01 77.59 -98.88
N ASN A 436 -140.88 76.82 -99.97
CA ASN A 436 -139.82 75.83 -100.13
C ASN A 436 -138.41 76.46 -100.12
N ARG A 437 -138.22 77.64 -100.73
CA ARG A 437 -136.95 78.39 -100.64
C ARG A 437 -136.64 78.84 -99.21
N ASN A 438 -137.64 79.28 -98.46
CA ASN A 438 -137.47 79.67 -97.06
C ASN A 438 -137.17 78.47 -96.14
N LEU A 439 -137.75 77.30 -96.43
CA LEU A 439 -137.42 76.05 -95.74
C LEU A 439 -136.03 75.53 -96.11
N ALA A 440 -135.63 75.61 -97.38
CA ALA A 440 -134.26 75.27 -97.81
C ALA A 440 -133.20 76.20 -97.20
N ALA A 441 -133.49 77.50 -97.05
CA ALA A 441 -132.63 78.42 -96.33
C ALA A 441 -132.52 78.09 -94.83
N ARG A 442 -133.60 77.61 -94.21
CA ARG A 442 -133.58 77.09 -92.83
C ARG A 442 -132.85 75.76 -92.69
N LEU A 443 -132.94 74.87 -93.67
CA LEU A 443 -132.13 73.66 -93.73
C LEU A 443 -130.65 74.05 -93.80
N LEU A 444 -130.24 74.91 -94.74
CA LEU A 444 -128.85 75.40 -94.80
C LEU A 444 -128.36 76.06 -93.50
N GLN A 445 -129.23 76.77 -92.76
CA GLN A 445 -128.87 77.31 -91.44
C GLN A 445 -128.74 76.24 -90.35
N LEU A 446 -129.53 75.17 -90.41
CA LEU A 446 -129.42 74.01 -89.52
C LEU A 446 -128.24 73.10 -89.91
N ASP A 447 -127.92 73.00 -91.20
CA ASP A 447 -126.75 72.31 -91.74
C ASP A 447 -125.47 73.06 -91.35
N GLU A 448 -125.42 74.40 -91.48
CA GLU A 448 -124.33 75.22 -90.92
C GLU A 448 -124.21 75.09 -89.39
N GLN A 449 -125.32 74.93 -88.67
CA GLN A 449 -125.28 74.65 -87.23
C GLN A 449 -124.81 73.22 -86.95
N SER A 450 -125.13 72.25 -87.82
CA SER A 450 -124.66 70.88 -87.72
C SER A 450 -123.17 70.77 -88.07
N THR A 451 -122.67 71.48 -89.09
CA THR A 451 -121.22 71.53 -89.38
C THR A 451 -120.48 72.26 -88.28
N ARG A 452 -121.00 73.37 -87.71
CA ARG A 452 -120.40 74.01 -86.53
C ARG A 452 -120.46 73.13 -85.28
N GLN A 453 -121.50 72.32 -85.11
CA GLN A 453 -121.56 71.32 -84.04
C GLN A 453 -120.60 70.16 -84.31
N GLN A 454 -120.37 69.77 -85.56
CA GLN A 454 -119.36 68.79 -85.95
C GLN A 454 -117.94 69.35 -85.80
N GLU A 455 -117.69 70.62 -86.13
CA GLU A 455 -116.43 71.33 -85.88
C GLU A 455 -116.15 71.41 -84.38
N VAL A 456 -117.13 71.82 -83.57
CA VAL A 456 -117.02 71.82 -82.10
C VAL A 456 -116.90 70.41 -81.55
N LEU A 457 -117.56 69.40 -82.13
CA LEU A 457 -117.36 67.99 -81.76
C LEU A 457 -115.97 67.50 -82.16
N TYR A 458 -115.42 67.89 -83.32
CA TYR A 458 -114.05 67.55 -83.72
C TYR A 458 -113.01 68.26 -82.86
N ASP A 459 -113.21 69.52 -82.48
CA ASP A 459 -112.36 70.24 -81.53
C ASP A 459 -112.45 69.62 -80.13
N VAL A 460 -113.65 69.24 -79.69
CA VAL A 460 -113.87 68.55 -78.41
C VAL A 460 -113.33 67.12 -78.46
N GLU A 461 -113.45 66.38 -79.55
CA GLU A 461 -112.90 65.03 -79.74
C GLU A 461 -111.39 65.06 -79.92
N TYR A 462 -110.82 66.10 -80.54
CA TYR A 462 -109.39 66.31 -80.61
C TYR A 462 -108.82 66.70 -79.24
N ALA A 463 -109.50 67.58 -78.51
CA ALA A 463 -109.19 67.89 -77.13
C ALA A 463 -109.41 66.67 -76.21
N LEU A 464 -110.43 65.84 -76.47
CA LEU A 464 -110.67 64.60 -75.74
C LEU A 464 -109.57 63.59 -76.05
N GLN A 465 -109.15 63.40 -77.30
CA GLN A 465 -108.04 62.52 -77.67
C GLN A 465 -106.69 63.02 -77.13
N ASP A 466 -106.44 64.33 -77.10
CA ASP A 466 -105.23 64.90 -76.50
C ASP A 466 -105.27 64.77 -74.97
N MET A 467 -106.41 65.00 -74.34
CA MET A 467 -106.62 64.75 -72.91
C MET A 467 -106.60 63.26 -72.57
N GLU A 468 -107.11 62.36 -73.42
CA GLU A 468 -107.02 60.90 -73.30
C GLU A 468 -105.60 60.42 -73.52
N ARG A 469 -104.80 61.04 -74.39
CA ARG A 469 -103.36 60.77 -74.51
C ARG A 469 -102.60 61.22 -73.26
N LYS A 470 -102.92 62.39 -72.71
CA LYS A 470 -102.36 62.91 -71.45
C LYS A 470 -102.80 62.07 -70.25
N LEU A 471 -104.05 61.63 -70.21
CA LEU A 471 -104.68 60.90 -69.12
C LEU A 471 -104.32 59.40 -69.19
N SER A 472 -104.15 58.82 -70.39
CA SER A 472 -103.49 57.53 -70.61
C SER A 472 -102.04 57.58 -70.11
N ARG A 473 -101.26 58.62 -70.49
CA ARG A 473 -99.91 58.82 -69.98
C ARG A 473 -99.86 59.00 -68.46
N ALA A 474 -100.87 59.64 -67.85
CA ALA A 474 -101.02 59.77 -66.40
C ALA A 474 -101.47 58.48 -65.69
N GLN A 475 -102.29 57.65 -66.36
CA GLN A 475 -102.71 56.31 -65.90
C GLN A 475 -101.64 55.23 -66.16
N GLY A 476 -100.54 55.56 -66.84
CA GLY A 476 -99.41 54.66 -67.11
C GLY A 476 -99.42 53.99 -68.49
N HIS A 477 -100.46 54.18 -69.29
CA HIS A 477 -100.51 53.74 -70.69
C HIS A 477 -99.67 54.68 -71.57
N ARG A 478 -98.42 54.28 -71.80
CA ARG A 478 -97.53 54.83 -72.83
C ARG A 478 -97.68 54.05 -74.15
N THR A 479 -97.12 54.55 -75.24
CA THR A 479 -97.05 53.86 -76.54
C THR A 479 -96.38 52.49 -76.40
N GLU A 480 -96.65 51.53 -77.29
CA GLU A 480 -96.01 50.21 -77.20
C GLU A 480 -94.48 50.31 -77.21
N ASP A 481 -93.89 51.15 -78.06
CA ASP A 481 -92.43 51.33 -78.09
C ASP A 481 -91.89 52.07 -76.85
N GLU A 482 -92.64 53.03 -76.30
CA GLU A 482 -92.29 53.68 -75.01
C GLU A 482 -92.38 52.68 -73.84
N THR A 483 -93.38 51.79 -73.82
CA THR A 483 -93.50 50.74 -72.78
C THR A 483 -92.50 49.61 -72.98
N ARG A 484 -92.11 49.26 -74.21
CA ARG A 484 -91.04 48.30 -74.49
C ARG A 484 -89.69 48.88 -74.06
N ALA A 485 -89.31 50.06 -74.55
CA ALA A 485 -88.07 50.71 -74.17
C ALA A 485 -87.96 50.97 -72.65
N LEU A 486 -89.06 51.29 -71.97
CA LEU A 486 -89.07 51.46 -70.51
C LEU A 486 -89.17 50.13 -69.74
N ARG A 487 -89.73 49.05 -70.32
CA ARG A 487 -89.62 47.70 -69.74
C ARG A 487 -88.21 47.16 -69.90
N GLU A 488 -87.62 47.25 -71.09
CA GLU A 488 -86.20 46.94 -71.33
C GLU A 488 -85.30 47.76 -70.40
N ARG A 489 -85.60 49.05 -70.18
CA ARG A 489 -84.83 49.87 -69.24
C ARG A 489 -85.07 49.51 -67.78
N ILE A 490 -86.28 49.06 -67.42
CA ILE A 490 -86.56 48.50 -66.09
C ILE A 490 -85.83 47.17 -65.93
N GLU A 491 -85.87 46.25 -66.89
CA GLU A 491 -85.16 44.95 -66.88
C GLU A 491 -83.64 45.13 -66.85
N GLN A 492 -83.10 46.12 -67.56
CA GLN A 492 -81.70 46.53 -67.42
C GLN A 492 -81.40 47.04 -66.00
N LEU A 493 -82.27 47.89 -65.44
CA LEU A 493 -82.05 48.47 -64.11
C LEU A 493 -82.26 47.46 -62.99
N THR A 494 -83.24 46.56 -63.07
CA THR A 494 -83.42 45.45 -62.13
C THR A 494 -82.30 44.44 -62.30
N GLY A 495 -81.87 44.12 -63.53
CA GLY A 495 -80.68 43.29 -63.76
C GLY A 495 -79.41 43.88 -63.14
N THR A 496 -79.19 45.21 -63.25
CA THR A 496 -78.09 45.86 -62.53
C THR A 496 -78.29 45.93 -61.02
N LEU A 497 -79.53 46.04 -60.53
CA LEU A 497 -79.83 46.11 -59.10
C LEU A 497 -79.75 44.73 -58.44
N GLU A 498 -80.15 43.67 -59.13
CA GLU A 498 -79.99 42.27 -58.73
C GLU A 498 -78.52 41.86 -58.80
N GLY A 499 -77.79 42.30 -59.84
CA GLY A 499 -76.33 42.16 -59.91
C GLY A 499 -75.62 42.83 -58.73
N VAL A 500 -75.88 44.13 -58.49
CA VAL A 500 -75.32 44.88 -57.36
C VAL A 500 -75.80 44.34 -56.01
N ALA A 501 -77.02 43.80 -55.91
CA ALA A 501 -77.50 43.14 -54.68
C ALA A 501 -76.81 41.79 -54.44
N ALA A 502 -76.52 41.02 -55.49
CA ALA A 502 -75.73 39.78 -55.40
C ALA A 502 -74.27 40.07 -55.05
N GLU A 503 -73.65 41.07 -55.69
CA GLU A 503 -72.32 41.59 -55.34
C GLU A 503 -72.29 42.07 -53.89
N HIS A 504 -73.27 42.87 -53.45
CA HIS A 504 -73.39 43.33 -52.07
C HIS A 504 -73.60 42.16 -51.09
N SER A 505 -74.41 41.15 -51.44
CA SER A 505 -74.59 39.95 -50.61
C SER A 505 -73.27 39.17 -50.46
N MET A 506 -72.58 38.93 -51.58
CA MET A 506 -71.27 38.29 -51.62
C MET A 506 -70.22 39.07 -50.82
N LEU A 507 -70.18 40.40 -50.95
CA LEU A 507 -69.28 41.27 -50.17
C LEU A 507 -69.64 41.26 -48.69
N VAL A 508 -70.93 41.24 -48.31
CA VAL A 508 -71.36 41.11 -46.91
C VAL A 508 -70.99 39.75 -46.32
N GLU A 509 -71.06 38.67 -47.10
CA GLU A 509 -70.60 37.34 -46.67
C GLU A 509 -69.06 37.28 -46.55
N GLN A 510 -68.33 37.87 -47.49
CA GLN A 510 -66.87 38.00 -47.42
C GLN A 510 -66.41 38.87 -46.24
N VAL A 511 -67.10 39.97 -45.96
CA VAL A 511 -66.84 40.81 -44.77
C VAL A 511 -67.10 40.02 -43.49
N LYS A 512 -68.22 39.31 -43.36
CA LYS A 512 -68.48 38.43 -42.20
C LYS A 512 -67.41 37.35 -42.04
N ALA A 513 -66.99 36.71 -43.13
CA ALA A 513 -65.92 35.70 -43.10
C ALA A 513 -64.58 36.31 -42.68
N ALA A 514 -64.25 37.51 -43.16
CA ALA A 514 -63.05 38.25 -42.77
C ALA A 514 -63.11 38.73 -41.30
N GLU A 515 -64.29 39.15 -40.81
CA GLU A 515 -64.51 39.52 -39.41
C GLU A 515 -64.36 38.33 -38.47
N VAL A 516 -64.89 37.15 -38.82
CA VAL A 516 -64.69 35.91 -38.06
C VAL A 516 -63.21 35.51 -38.07
N ALA A 517 -62.57 35.47 -39.25
CA ALA A 517 -61.15 35.17 -39.37
C ALA A 517 -60.27 36.17 -38.58
N LEU A 518 -60.66 37.45 -38.52
CA LEU A 518 -60.00 38.47 -37.71
C LEU A 518 -60.23 38.28 -36.21
N GLN A 519 -61.42 37.85 -35.78
CA GLN A 519 -61.69 37.50 -34.39
C GLN A 519 -60.89 36.27 -33.94
N ASP A 520 -60.82 35.22 -34.75
CA ASP A 520 -60.05 34.03 -34.43
C ASP A 520 -58.53 34.30 -34.50
N SER A 521 -58.08 35.13 -35.44
CA SER A 521 -56.69 35.64 -35.45
C SER A 521 -56.36 36.46 -34.20
N ARG A 522 -57.31 37.29 -33.69
CA ARG A 522 -57.15 38.03 -32.43
C ARG A 522 -57.09 37.08 -31.23
N ARG A 523 -57.98 36.09 -31.14
CA ARG A 523 -57.97 35.04 -30.09
C ARG A 523 -56.66 34.26 -30.08
N ALA A 524 -56.16 33.86 -31.25
CA ALA A 524 -54.87 33.20 -31.40
C ALA A 524 -53.72 34.11 -30.95
N ASN A 525 -53.72 35.39 -31.35
CA ASN A 525 -52.70 36.35 -30.93
C ASN A 525 -52.75 36.65 -29.42
N GLU A 526 -53.94 36.65 -28.79
CA GLU A 526 -54.09 36.71 -27.34
C GLU A 526 -53.57 35.45 -26.63
N ALA A 527 -53.77 34.27 -27.22
CA ALA A 527 -53.22 33.01 -26.70
C ALA A 527 -51.68 33.02 -26.78
N PHE A 528 -51.11 33.31 -27.96
CA PHE A 528 -49.66 33.51 -28.12
C PHE A 528 -49.11 34.63 -27.23
N GLY A 529 -49.89 35.68 -26.96
CA GLY A 529 -49.54 36.72 -25.99
C GLY A 529 -49.43 36.20 -24.55
N LYS A 530 -50.35 35.33 -24.12
CA LYS A 530 -50.34 34.66 -22.80
C LYS A 530 -49.21 33.63 -22.70
N ASP A 531 -48.95 32.90 -23.78
CA ASP A 531 -47.85 31.91 -23.80
C ASP A 531 -46.48 32.57 -23.93
N ARG A 532 -46.36 33.72 -24.62
CA ARG A 532 -45.16 34.55 -24.58
C ARG A 532 -44.86 35.03 -23.17
N THR A 533 -45.84 35.57 -22.42
CA THR A 533 -45.58 36.03 -21.05
C THR A 533 -45.29 34.89 -20.07
N ARG A 534 -45.87 33.70 -20.27
CA ARG A 534 -45.48 32.47 -19.56
C ARG A 534 -44.04 32.06 -19.85
N LEU A 535 -43.62 32.06 -21.12
CA LEU A 535 -42.26 31.72 -21.53
C LEU A 535 -41.24 32.77 -21.08
N GLU A 536 -41.60 34.06 -21.10
CA GLU A 536 -40.77 35.15 -20.56
C GLU A 536 -40.61 35.04 -19.04
N ALA A 537 -41.68 34.70 -18.31
CA ALA A 537 -41.60 34.40 -16.89
C ALA A 537 -40.67 33.20 -16.63
N ARG A 538 -40.86 32.06 -17.31
CA ARG A 538 -40.00 30.87 -17.13
C ARG A 538 -38.55 31.12 -17.57
N ALA A 539 -38.33 31.93 -18.60
CA ALA A 539 -36.98 32.35 -19.00
C ALA A 539 -36.31 33.23 -17.92
N SER A 540 -37.05 34.16 -17.30
CA SER A 540 -36.53 34.97 -16.20
C SER A 540 -36.23 34.13 -14.95
N GLU A 541 -37.05 33.11 -14.67
CA GLU A 541 -36.84 32.12 -13.60
C GLU A 541 -35.57 31.30 -13.86
N LEU A 542 -35.41 30.73 -15.06
CA LEU A 542 -34.21 29.98 -15.47
C LEU A 542 -32.94 30.85 -15.46
N VAL A 543 -33.05 32.15 -15.78
CA VAL A 543 -31.94 33.10 -15.66
C VAL A 543 -31.59 33.31 -14.18
N LEU A 544 -32.55 33.49 -13.28
CA LEU A 544 -32.31 33.63 -11.84
C LEU A 544 -31.74 32.34 -11.21
N GLU A 545 -32.23 31.16 -11.62
CA GLU A 545 -31.66 29.86 -11.26
C GLU A 545 -30.19 29.79 -11.69
N SER A 546 -29.90 30.06 -12.98
CA SER A 546 -28.55 30.08 -13.55
C SER A 546 -27.60 31.06 -12.84
N ASP A 547 -28.09 32.26 -12.52
CA ASP A 547 -27.33 33.29 -11.80
C ASP A 547 -27.03 32.86 -10.35
N SER A 548 -27.98 32.19 -9.69
CA SER A 548 -27.81 31.65 -8.33
C SER A 548 -26.80 30.49 -8.31
N LEU A 549 -26.87 29.58 -9.29
CA LEU A 549 -25.92 28.49 -9.49
C LEU A 549 -24.54 29.03 -9.85
N GLY A 550 -24.44 30.07 -10.68
CA GLY A 550 -23.20 30.76 -11.01
C GLY A 550 -22.55 31.46 -9.82
N ARG A 551 -23.34 32.02 -8.90
CA ARG A 551 -22.85 32.57 -7.62
C ARG A 551 -22.37 31.45 -6.69
N SER A 552 -23.15 30.37 -6.56
CA SER A 552 -22.79 29.18 -5.78
C SER A 552 -21.49 28.55 -6.27
N LEU A 553 -21.33 28.36 -7.59
CA LEU A 553 -20.13 27.85 -8.24
C LEU A 553 -18.91 28.74 -7.97
N LYS A 554 -19.05 30.08 -8.09
CA LYS A 554 -17.97 31.02 -7.73
C LYS A 554 -17.59 30.91 -6.24
N GLY A 555 -18.57 30.72 -5.35
CA GLY A 555 -18.32 30.43 -3.94
C GLY A 555 -17.55 29.13 -3.71
N ALA A 556 -17.94 28.06 -4.38
CA ALA A 556 -17.28 26.76 -4.31
C ALA A 556 -15.85 26.78 -4.89
N VAL A 557 -15.61 27.52 -5.98
CA VAL A 557 -14.27 27.75 -6.54
C VAL A 557 -13.40 28.51 -5.54
N ALA A 558 -13.89 29.63 -4.98
CA ALA A 558 -13.14 30.40 -3.97
C ALA A 558 -12.87 29.60 -2.68
N ALA A 559 -13.79 28.72 -2.27
CA ALA A 559 -13.59 27.81 -1.14
C ALA A 559 -12.50 26.75 -1.44
N ARG A 560 -12.54 26.15 -2.64
CA ARG A 560 -11.48 25.24 -3.12
C ARG A 560 -10.11 25.93 -3.20
N GLU A 561 -10.06 27.17 -3.68
CA GLU A 561 -8.81 27.95 -3.78
C GLU A 561 -8.22 28.22 -2.39
N ARG A 562 -9.04 28.60 -1.41
CA ARG A 562 -8.61 28.73 0.00
C ARG A 562 -8.09 27.41 0.56
N ALA A 563 -8.83 26.32 0.38
CA ALA A 563 -8.41 25.00 0.85
C ALA A 563 -7.09 24.52 0.20
N LEU A 564 -6.83 24.88 -1.07
CA LEU A 564 -5.55 24.60 -1.73
C LEU A 564 -4.40 25.43 -1.13
N VAL A 565 -4.63 26.72 -0.84
CA VAL A 565 -3.64 27.58 -0.17
C VAL A 565 -3.36 27.10 1.26
N GLU A 566 -4.40 26.74 2.02
CA GLU A 566 -4.27 26.16 3.37
C GLU A 566 -3.49 24.84 3.35
N HIS A 567 -3.77 23.97 2.39
CA HIS A 567 -3.05 22.72 2.16
C HIS A 567 -1.57 22.95 1.79
N ASP A 568 -1.25 23.95 0.96
CA ASP A 568 0.14 24.27 0.62
C ASP A 568 0.88 24.98 1.77
N VAL A 569 0.19 25.77 2.60
CA VAL A 569 0.71 26.28 3.89
C VAL A 569 1.00 25.12 4.84
N LEU A 570 0.11 24.13 4.96
CA LEU A 570 0.34 22.93 5.76
C LEU A 570 1.50 22.10 5.22
N LYS A 571 1.67 21.96 3.89
CA LYS A 571 2.88 21.34 3.30
C LYS A 571 4.16 22.10 3.68
N LEU A 572 4.14 23.43 3.68
CA LEU A 572 5.29 24.24 4.09
C LEU A 572 5.59 24.08 5.60
N GLN A 573 4.57 24.00 6.45
CA GLN A 573 4.74 23.67 7.87
C GLN A 573 5.31 22.25 8.06
N VAL A 574 4.81 21.25 7.32
CA VAL A 574 5.33 19.87 7.36
C VAL A 574 6.77 19.79 6.85
N LYS A 575 7.15 20.54 5.80
CA LYS A 575 8.55 20.68 5.36
C LYS A 575 9.42 21.27 6.46
N ARG A 576 9.03 22.42 7.03
CA ARG A 576 9.75 23.07 8.12
C ARG A 576 9.88 22.18 9.36
N LEU A 577 8.86 21.39 9.70
CA LEU A 577 8.92 20.43 10.80
C LEU A 577 9.83 19.24 10.49
N ARG A 578 9.92 18.79 9.22
CA ARG A 578 10.89 17.78 8.79
C ARG A 578 12.32 18.32 8.78
N GLU A 579 12.52 19.58 8.39
CA GLU A 579 13.82 20.28 8.44
C GLU A 579 14.28 20.46 9.89
N VAL A 580 13.38 20.88 10.79
CA VAL A 580 13.66 20.97 12.23
C VAL A 580 13.92 19.58 12.82
N LEU A 581 13.17 18.54 12.42
CA LEU A 581 13.43 17.16 12.85
C LEU A 581 14.78 16.65 12.36
N ALA A 582 15.16 16.96 11.12
CA ALA A 582 16.45 16.59 10.54
C ALA A 582 17.61 17.33 11.23
N LEU A 583 17.49 18.64 11.50
CA LEU A 583 18.51 19.40 12.24
C LEU A 583 18.64 18.93 13.70
N ALA A 584 17.51 18.79 14.39
CA ALA A 584 17.44 18.25 15.75
C ALA A 584 17.81 16.76 15.83
N ALA A 585 18.07 16.13 14.68
CA ALA A 585 18.66 14.81 14.57
C ALA A 585 20.16 14.92 14.22
N ASP A 586 20.59 15.70 13.23
CA ASP A 586 22.00 15.79 12.83
C ASP A 586 22.90 16.31 13.97
N GLU A 587 22.46 17.35 14.70
CA GLU A 587 23.10 17.82 15.95
C GLU A 587 23.41 16.68 16.92
N VAL A 588 22.50 15.73 16.94
CA VAL A 588 22.14 14.88 18.05
C VAL A 588 22.77 13.49 17.72
N THR A 589 22.82 13.05 16.44
CA THR A 589 23.83 12.11 15.91
C THR A 589 25.25 12.57 16.19
N SER A 590 25.55 13.87 16.01
CA SER A 590 26.88 14.40 16.29
C SER A 590 27.24 14.25 17.77
N LEU A 591 26.27 14.43 18.67
CA LEU A 591 26.42 14.16 20.10
C LEU A 591 26.57 12.66 20.39
N GLU A 592 25.90 11.77 19.66
CA GLU A 592 26.10 10.32 19.77
C GLU A 592 27.49 9.88 19.33
N ALA A 593 27.98 10.38 18.19
CA ALA A 593 29.35 10.18 17.73
C ALA A 593 30.37 10.73 18.74
N ARG A 594 30.15 11.94 19.28
CA ARG A 594 30.94 12.48 20.39
C ARG A 594 30.91 11.55 21.61
N LYS A 595 29.75 10.99 21.99
CA LYS A 595 29.63 10.02 23.12
C LYS A 595 30.41 8.75 22.87
N ALA A 596 30.41 8.23 21.64
CA ALA A 596 31.19 7.06 21.25
C ALA A 596 32.69 7.36 21.31
N ALA A 597 33.15 8.43 20.66
CA ALA A 597 34.56 8.87 20.69
C ALA A 597 35.06 9.16 22.12
N LEU A 598 34.22 9.77 22.96
CA LEU A 598 34.53 10.01 24.38
C LEU A 598 34.55 8.72 25.21
N ARG A 599 33.74 7.70 24.88
CA ARG A 599 33.81 6.38 25.53
C ARG A 599 35.09 5.66 25.13
N LEU A 600 35.37 5.58 23.83
CA LEU A 600 36.58 4.97 23.29
C LEU A 600 37.82 5.62 23.90
N GLY A 601 37.94 6.96 23.85
CA GLY A 601 39.05 7.70 24.46
C GLY A 601 39.16 7.57 25.99
N LEU A 602 38.10 7.13 26.69
CA LEU A 602 38.17 6.78 28.11
C LEU A 602 38.56 5.32 28.35
N GLU A 603 38.22 4.43 27.43
CA GLU A 603 38.62 3.01 27.44
C GLU A 603 40.09 2.88 27.04
N GLU A 604 40.56 3.66 26.06
CA GLU A 604 41.97 3.91 25.74
C GLU A 604 42.72 4.47 26.96
N ARG A 605 42.29 5.60 27.53
CA ARG A 605 42.89 6.18 28.75
C ARG A 605 42.89 5.21 29.94
N ARG A 606 41.90 4.32 30.05
CA ARG A 606 41.88 3.26 31.06
C ARG A 606 42.93 2.20 30.76
N ALA A 607 43.01 1.71 29.53
CA ALA A 607 44.02 0.73 29.12
C ALA A 607 45.44 1.30 29.28
N GLU A 608 45.68 2.57 28.92
CA GLU A 608 46.93 3.29 29.21
C GLU A 608 47.24 3.27 30.72
N VAL A 609 46.28 3.65 31.57
CA VAL A 609 46.47 3.67 33.03
C VAL A 609 46.64 2.27 33.62
N GLU A 610 46.00 1.23 33.06
CA GLU A 610 46.22 -0.16 33.48
C GLU A 610 47.61 -0.65 33.05
N VAL A 611 48.06 -0.37 31.83
CA VAL A 611 49.43 -0.67 31.37
C VAL A 611 50.47 0.08 32.21
N HIS A 612 50.23 1.34 32.56
CA HIS A 612 51.09 2.10 33.48
C HIS A 612 51.09 1.51 34.89
N ARG A 613 49.92 1.15 35.44
CA ARG A 613 49.79 0.49 36.75
C ARG A 613 50.51 -0.86 36.76
N ASP A 614 50.41 -1.63 35.69
CA ASP A 614 50.97 -2.97 35.61
C ASP A 614 52.47 -2.95 35.29
N ALA A 615 52.96 -1.90 34.60
CA ALA A 615 54.37 -1.55 34.56
C ALA A 615 54.90 -1.15 35.95
N LEU A 616 54.20 -0.28 36.70
CA LEU A 616 54.56 0.09 38.08
C LEU A 616 54.51 -1.11 39.04
N ARG A 617 53.61 -2.09 38.81
CA ARG A 617 53.61 -3.38 39.53
C ARG A 617 54.81 -4.25 39.17
N ALA A 618 55.24 -4.25 37.91
CA ALA A 618 56.45 -4.95 37.48
C ALA A 618 57.71 -4.28 38.05
N GLU A 619 57.80 -2.95 38.05
CA GLU A 619 58.86 -2.18 38.72
C GLU A 619 58.87 -2.45 40.22
N LEU A 620 57.70 -2.42 40.90
CA LEU A 620 57.58 -2.79 42.31
C LEU A 620 57.98 -4.24 42.58
N LYS A 621 57.73 -5.17 41.64
CA LYS A 621 58.19 -6.56 41.74
C LYS A 621 59.71 -6.66 41.59
N LEU A 622 60.30 -5.98 40.61
CA LEU A 622 61.76 -5.90 40.42
C LEU A 622 62.43 -5.27 41.66
N VAL A 623 61.92 -4.16 42.18
CA VAL A 623 62.42 -3.53 43.41
C VAL A 623 62.27 -4.45 44.62
N ARG A 624 61.21 -5.28 44.70
CA ARG A 624 61.09 -6.32 45.73
C ARG A 624 62.06 -7.48 45.54
N GLU A 625 62.39 -7.84 44.31
CA GLU A 625 63.38 -8.87 43.97
C GLU A 625 64.82 -8.36 44.22
N ASP A 626 65.10 -7.08 43.94
CA ASP A 626 66.33 -6.39 44.32
C ASP A 626 66.44 -6.25 45.85
N LEU A 627 65.38 -5.84 46.55
CA LEU A 627 65.35 -5.84 48.02
C LEU A 627 65.51 -7.25 48.60
N HIS A 628 64.96 -8.27 47.94
CA HIS A 628 65.17 -9.66 48.38
C HIS A 628 66.61 -10.11 48.14
N ARG A 629 67.22 -9.77 47.00
CA ARG A 629 68.63 -10.02 46.72
C ARG A 629 69.53 -9.28 47.71
N VAL A 630 69.31 -8.00 47.95
CA VAL A 630 70.07 -7.18 48.91
C VAL A 630 69.87 -7.67 50.35
N THR A 631 68.69 -8.19 50.73
CA THR A 631 68.51 -8.82 52.06
C THR A 631 69.09 -10.22 52.15
N LEU A 632 69.22 -10.96 51.05
CA LEU A 632 69.99 -12.21 50.98
C LEU A 632 71.50 -11.93 51.03
N GLU A 633 72.00 -10.94 50.29
CA GLU A 633 73.39 -10.47 50.37
C GLU A 633 73.69 -9.95 51.78
N LEU A 634 72.81 -9.15 52.38
CA LEU A 634 72.94 -8.68 53.77
C LEU A 634 72.98 -9.86 54.74
N ARG A 635 72.13 -10.89 54.57
CA ARG A 635 72.17 -12.11 55.38
C ARG A 635 73.44 -12.93 55.16
N GLU A 636 73.95 -13.03 53.94
CA GLU A 636 75.24 -13.68 53.68
C GLU A 636 76.37 -12.89 54.34
N ARG A 637 76.34 -11.56 54.29
CA ARG A 637 77.31 -10.69 54.95
C ARG A 637 77.18 -10.74 56.48
N GLN A 638 75.97 -10.83 57.03
CA GLN A 638 75.72 -11.08 58.46
C GLN A 638 76.27 -12.44 58.87
N LEU A 639 75.90 -13.53 58.19
CA LEU A 639 76.48 -14.87 58.41
C LEU A 639 78.00 -14.92 58.22
N LYS A 640 78.58 -14.01 57.41
CA LYS A 640 80.03 -13.90 57.18
C LYS A 640 80.70 -13.01 58.23
N VAL A 641 80.00 -12.05 58.80
CA VAL A 641 80.37 -11.31 60.02
C VAL A 641 80.29 -12.24 61.21
N GLU A 642 79.19 -12.95 61.45
CA GLU A 642 79.06 -13.99 62.48
C GLU A 642 80.13 -15.08 62.35
N LYS A 643 80.49 -15.53 61.14
CA LYS A 643 81.62 -16.44 60.90
C LYS A 643 82.99 -15.81 61.12
N LEU A 644 83.11 -14.48 60.98
CA LEU A 644 84.32 -13.75 61.31
C LEU A 644 84.38 -13.41 62.81
N GLU A 645 83.26 -13.21 63.48
CA GLU A 645 83.10 -12.95 64.92
C GLU A 645 83.29 -14.24 65.71
N THR A 646 82.63 -15.34 65.37
CA THR A 646 82.93 -16.67 65.96
C THR A 646 84.36 -17.13 65.66
N LYS A 647 84.95 -16.74 64.52
CA LYS A 647 86.39 -16.92 64.26
C LYS A 647 87.25 -15.94 65.07
N PHE A 648 86.78 -14.73 65.34
CA PHE A 648 87.45 -13.75 66.20
C PHE A 648 87.41 -14.28 67.62
N GLU A 649 86.26 -14.57 68.23
CA GLU A 649 86.09 -15.27 69.49
C GLU A 649 86.92 -16.55 69.58
N ALA A 650 86.93 -17.41 68.55
CA ALA A 650 87.79 -18.60 68.55
C ALA A 650 89.28 -18.25 68.59
N LEU A 651 89.71 -17.14 67.95
CA LEU A 651 91.07 -16.62 68.07
C LEU A 651 91.31 -15.93 69.43
N THR A 652 90.38 -15.13 69.94
CA THR A 652 90.47 -14.41 71.23
C THR A 652 90.51 -15.41 72.38
N ASN A 653 89.71 -16.48 72.33
CA ASN A 653 89.71 -17.56 73.32
C ASN A 653 90.98 -18.41 73.19
N LYS A 654 91.47 -18.66 71.96
CA LYS A 654 92.77 -19.32 71.73
C LYS A 654 93.97 -18.42 72.10
N SER A 655 93.79 -17.11 72.21
CA SER A 655 94.74 -16.14 72.77
C SER A 655 94.40 -15.69 74.20
N ARG A 656 93.46 -16.36 74.86
CA ARG A 656 93.04 -16.10 76.26
C ARG A 656 92.91 -17.41 77.05
N ALA A 657 93.81 -18.35 76.77
CA ALA A 657 94.21 -19.36 77.74
C ALA A 657 95.13 -18.70 78.78
N THR A 658 94.54 -18.01 79.75
CA THR A 658 95.23 -17.59 80.98
C THR A 658 95.16 -18.71 82.00
N ASP A 659 96.31 -19.24 82.39
CA ASP A 659 96.49 -20.18 83.51
C ASP A 659 97.84 -19.85 84.20
N PRO A 660 98.07 -20.24 85.47
CA PRO A 660 97.82 -19.26 86.51
C PRO A 660 99.08 -18.87 87.31
N GLU A 661 100.12 -18.38 86.62
CA GLU A 661 101.22 -17.63 87.27
C GLU A 661 101.79 -16.54 86.35
N GLY A 662 102.08 -15.36 86.90
CA GLY A 662 102.23 -14.13 86.11
C GLY A 662 103.56 -13.96 85.38
N GLY A 663 103.57 -14.12 84.06
CA GLY A 663 104.72 -13.80 83.20
C GLY A 663 104.33 -13.38 81.77
N PRO A 664 105.11 -12.50 81.09
CA PRO A 664 104.80 -12.02 79.74
C PRO A 664 105.00 -13.10 78.65
N PRO A 665 104.25 -13.01 77.53
CA PRO A 665 104.08 -14.13 76.59
C PRO A 665 105.32 -14.42 75.73
N LYS A 666 105.51 -15.70 75.40
CA LYS A 666 106.58 -16.19 74.51
C LYS A 666 106.00 -16.89 73.28
N SER A 667 106.67 -16.71 72.13
CA SER A 667 106.19 -17.14 70.81
C SER A 667 106.76 -18.50 70.37
N GLN A 668 106.40 -18.92 69.15
CA GLN A 668 106.45 -20.27 68.58
C GLN A 668 107.83 -20.99 68.58
N ALA A 669 108.92 -20.28 68.89
CA ALA A 669 110.24 -20.91 69.11
C ALA A 669 110.25 -21.90 70.28
N TYR A 670 109.41 -21.72 71.30
CA TYR A 670 109.36 -22.60 72.48
C TYR A 670 109.06 -24.07 72.15
N TYR A 671 108.14 -24.32 71.20
CA TYR A 671 107.79 -25.69 70.79
C TYR A 671 108.88 -26.37 69.95
N VAL A 672 109.78 -25.60 69.31
CA VAL A 672 110.98 -26.13 68.64
C VAL A 672 112.02 -26.58 69.68
N ILE A 673 112.06 -25.94 70.85
CA ILE A 673 112.94 -26.33 71.97
C ILE A 673 112.38 -27.56 72.70
N LYS A 674 111.05 -27.70 72.86
CA LYS A 674 110.48 -28.94 73.43
C LYS A 674 110.76 -30.16 72.55
N ALA A 675 110.73 -30.02 71.22
CA ALA A 675 111.17 -31.06 70.28
C ALA A 675 112.69 -31.38 70.36
N ALA A 676 113.48 -30.61 71.10
CA ALA A 676 114.86 -30.95 71.46
C ALA A 676 114.96 -31.70 72.81
N GLN A 677 113.95 -31.62 73.69
CA GLN A 677 113.89 -32.36 74.96
C GLN A 677 113.36 -33.80 74.74
N GLU A 678 112.40 -34.00 73.84
CA GLU A 678 112.01 -35.32 73.31
C GLU A 678 113.19 -36.05 72.59
N ARG A 679 114.29 -35.33 72.37
CA ARG A 679 115.56 -35.83 71.83
C ARG A 679 116.55 -36.29 72.91
N GLU A 680 116.40 -35.79 74.14
CA GLU A 680 117.12 -36.20 75.35
C GLU A 680 116.45 -37.44 75.99
N GLU A 681 115.12 -37.56 75.87
CA GLU A 681 114.38 -38.80 76.19
C GLU A 681 114.83 -40.01 75.35
N LEU A 682 115.37 -39.77 74.14
CA LEU A 682 116.05 -40.78 73.31
C LEU A 682 117.47 -41.09 73.78
N GLN A 683 118.09 -40.24 74.59
CA GLN A 683 119.40 -40.48 75.21
C GLN A 683 119.25 -41.36 76.47
N ALA A 684 118.14 -41.19 77.22
CA ALA A 684 117.71 -42.13 78.28
C ALA A 684 117.33 -43.55 77.76
N ALA A 685 117.29 -43.76 76.44
CA ALA A 685 117.24 -45.08 75.83
C ALA A 685 118.63 -45.73 75.67
N GLY A 686 119.72 -44.95 75.73
CA GLY A 686 121.11 -45.41 75.73
C GLY A 686 121.47 -46.14 77.02
N ASP A 687 121.20 -45.52 78.18
CA ASP A 687 121.49 -46.08 79.52
C ASP A 687 120.87 -47.47 79.76
N ARG A 688 119.83 -47.82 78.98
CA ARG A 688 119.19 -49.14 79.03
C ARG A 688 120.01 -50.25 78.34
N LEU A 689 120.95 -49.91 77.46
CA LEU A 689 121.88 -50.86 76.86
C LEU A 689 123.05 -51.18 77.79
N ASP A 690 123.54 -50.23 78.59
CA ASP A 690 124.58 -50.50 79.61
C ASP A 690 124.10 -51.47 80.70
N SER A 691 122.79 -51.49 80.96
CA SER A 691 122.14 -52.51 81.80
C SER A 691 122.27 -53.95 81.27
N GLN A 692 122.76 -54.15 80.05
CA GLN A 692 123.02 -55.45 79.43
C GLN A 692 124.50 -55.83 79.44
N ILE A 693 125.43 -54.86 79.53
CA ILE A 693 126.88 -55.11 79.60
C ILE A 693 127.29 -55.60 81.00
N THR A 694 126.77 -54.99 82.06
CA THR A 694 126.99 -55.41 83.46
C THR A 694 126.49 -56.83 83.79
N LYS A 695 125.72 -57.45 82.89
CA LYS A 695 125.35 -58.88 82.99
C LYS A 695 126.44 -59.84 82.51
N ALA A 696 127.51 -59.35 81.86
CA ALA A 696 128.69 -60.13 81.49
C ALA A 696 129.73 -60.22 82.62
N GLU A 697 129.67 -59.34 83.63
CA GLU A 697 130.55 -59.35 84.81
C GLU A 697 130.07 -60.35 85.89
N ARG A 698 128.84 -60.86 85.74
CA ARG A 698 128.11 -61.76 86.64
C ARG A 698 128.87 -63.06 87.00
N GLU A 699 129.76 -63.49 86.12
CA GLU A 699 130.38 -64.82 86.13
C GLU A 699 131.91 -64.63 86.20
N VAL A 700 132.51 -64.14 87.29
CA VAL A 700 132.63 -64.76 88.65
C VAL A 700 133.26 -66.16 88.64
N ALA A 701 133.22 -66.90 87.53
CA ALA A 701 133.72 -68.27 87.39
C ALA A 701 135.27 -68.40 87.30
N ALA A 702 136.02 -67.35 87.68
CA ALA A 702 137.47 -67.26 87.44
C ALA A 702 138.31 -66.91 88.68
N LEU A 703 137.71 -66.41 89.78
CA LEU A 703 138.42 -66.12 91.04
C LEU A 703 137.85 -66.86 92.26
N GLU A 704 137.26 -68.02 91.98
CA GLU A 704 136.88 -69.08 92.93
C GLU A 704 138.08 -69.69 93.70
N GLY A 705 139.31 -69.23 93.44
CA GLY A 705 140.55 -69.91 93.84
C GLY A 705 141.23 -69.50 95.15
N THR A 706 140.95 -68.33 95.74
CA THR A 706 141.84 -67.74 96.78
C THR A 706 141.29 -67.62 98.20
N LEU A 707 139.98 -67.39 98.40
CA LEU A 707 139.46 -67.14 99.76
C LEU A 707 139.35 -68.43 100.62
N SER A 708 139.28 -69.59 99.98
CA SER A 708 139.13 -70.91 100.62
C SER A 708 140.27 -71.27 101.58
N GLN A 709 141.48 -70.70 101.41
CA GLN A 709 142.61 -70.94 102.30
C GLN A 709 142.49 -70.19 103.64
N LEU A 710 141.79 -69.06 103.71
CA LEU A 710 141.74 -68.21 104.91
C LEU A 710 140.82 -68.79 106.01
N GLN A 711 139.86 -69.63 105.63
CA GLN A 711 138.93 -70.28 106.56
C GLN A 711 139.59 -71.41 107.39
N ALA A 712 140.76 -71.91 106.96
CA ALA A 712 141.37 -73.12 107.52
C ALA A 712 142.16 -72.91 108.83
N THR A 713 142.65 -71.71 109.12
CA THR A 713 143.62 -71.48 110.22
C THR A 713 142.99 -70.93 111.51
N ASN A 714 142.01 -70.03 111.41
CA ASN A 714 141.39 -69.39 112.58
C ASN A 714 140.43 -70.31 113.37
N SER A 715 139.89 -71.34 112.74
CA SER A 715 139.02 -72.34 113.39
C SER A 715 139.72 -73.08 114.53
N ALA A 716 141.03 -73.32 114.41
CA ALA A 716 141.81 -74.14 115.35
C ALA A 716 141.99 -73.48 116.74
N PHE A 717 142.07 -72.15 116.84
CA PHE A 717 142.35 -71.50 118.13
C PHE A 717 141.09 -71.30 118.99
N SER A 718 139.96 -70.94 118.37
CA SER A 718 138.67 -70.79 119.08
C SER A 718 138.18 -72.09 119.73
N ALA A 719 138.58 -73.26 119.20
CA ALA A 719 138.23 -74.56 119.73
C ALA A 719 138.69 -74.80 121.19
N SER A 720 139.79 -74.18 121.62
CA SER A 720 140.31 -74.35 123.00
C SER A 720 139.38 -73.76 124.08
N LEU A 721 138.69 -72.67 123.75
CA LEU A 721 137.71 -72.00 124.61
C LEU A 721 136.27 -72.52 124.39
N ARG A 722 136.02 -73.26 123.31
CA ARG A 722 134.67 -73.68 122.87
C ARG A 722 134.56 -75.18 122.53
N ALA A 723 135.32 -76.01 123.24
CA ALA A 723 135.06 -77.44 123.40
C ALA A 723 135.78 -77.95 124.67
N GLY A 724 135.30 -78.97 125.37
CA GLY A 724 134.01 -79.62 125.15
C GLY A 724 132.80 -78.82 125.63
N GLU A 725 131.65 -79.18 125.07
CA GLU A 725 130.44 -79.35 125.87
C GLU A 725 130.74 -80.21 127.14
N ASP A 726 130.02 -80.19 128.26
CA ASP A 726 128.62 -79.81 128.50
C ASP A 726 128.44 -78.72 129.58
N SER A 727 128.02 -77.51 129.23
CA SER A 727 128.11 -76.91 127.90
C SER A 727 128.50 -75.44 128.02
N ALA A 728 129.61 -75.26 128.74
CA ALA A 728 129.61 -74.37 129.89
C ALA A 728 129.60 -72.86 129.59
N ALA A 729 129.76 -72.07 130.65
CA ALA A 729 130.17 -70.66 130.59
C ALA A 729 131.51 -70.40 129.83
N ARG A 730 132.11 -71.43 129.20
CA ARG A 730 132.90 -71.32 127.95
C ARG A 730 132.28 -70.35 126.93
N ALA A 731 130.94 -70.28 126.84
CA ALA A 731 130.25 -69.35 125.95
C ALA A 731 130.25 -67.88 126.43
N GLN A 732 130.27 -67.59 127.73
CA GLN A 732 129.97 -66.25 128.28
C GLN A 732 130.99 -65.65 129.26
N ALA A 733 131.84 -66.43 129.92
CA ALA A 733 132.70 -65.91 131.02
C ALA A 733 134.21 -65.84 130.68
N ALA A 734 134.73 -66.77 129.88
CA ALA A 734 136.18 -66.97 129.75
C ALA A 734 136.94 -65.88 128.94
N ALA A 735 136.23 -64.89 128.36
CA ALA A 735 136.82 -63.80 127.58
C ALA A 735 136.39 -62.38 128.01
N LEU A 736 135.47 -62.23 128.97
CA LEU A 736 135.02 -60.90 129.47
C LEU A 736 136.09 -60.19 130.34
N ARG A 737 137.23 -60.85 130.61
CA ARG A 737 137.92 -60.65 131.90
C ARG A 737 139.44 -60.63 131.91
N GLN A 738 140.14 -60.84 130.80
CA GLN A 738 141.62 -60.78 130.75
C GLN A 738 142.22 -60.04 129.53
N ARG A 739 141.43 -59.16 128.90
CA ARG A 739 141.93 -57.99 128.17
C ARG A 739 140.86 -56.89 128.18
N LEU A 740 140.44 -56.39 129.35
CA LEU A 740 141.30 -55.80 130.40
C LEU A 740 142.33 -54.81 129.84
N ASP A 741 142.39 -53.66 130.51
CA ASP A 741 143.62 -52.96 130.87
C ASP A 741 144.57 -52.58 129.72
N HIS A 742 144.00 -52.46 128.52
CA HIS A 742 144.53 -51.60 127.46
C HIS A 742 143.52 -50.59 126.88
N THR A 743 142.47 -50.33 127.65
CA THR A 743 141.92 -48.99 127.89
C THR A 743 142.90 -48.09 128.70
N HIS A 744 144.16 -48.50 128.87
CA HIS A 744 145.13 -47.86 129.76
C HIS A 744 146.03 -46.83 129.05
N ASP A 745 146.36 -47.04 127.77
CA ASP A 745 147.34 -46.19 127.08
C ASP A 745 146.74 -44.87 126.55
N ARG A 746 145.84 -44.91 125.56
CA ARG A 746 145.56 -43.71 124.75
C ARG A 746 144.10 -43.53 124.28
N LEU A 747 143.26 -42.66 124.86
CA LEU A 747 143.34 -41.77 126.04
C LEU A 747 144.45 -40.70 126.11
N GLY A 748 145.26 -40.59 125.06
CA GLY A 748 146.38 -39.64 124.93
C GLY A 748 146.49 -39.06 123.52
N GLU A 749 146.01 -39.78 122.51
CA GLU A 749 145.83 -39.27 121.13
C GLU A 749 144.50 -38.52 120.98
N LEU A 750 143.46 -38.90 121.75
CA LEU A 750 142.22 -38.12 122.02
C LEU A 750 142.47 -36.83 122.83
N ARG A 751 143.63 -36.19 122.62
CA ARG A 751 144.03 -34.85 123.10
C ARG A 751 144.94 -34.11 122.12
N ALA A 752 145.32 -34.72 120.99
CA ALA A 752 146.30 -34.18 120.05
C ALA A 752 145.71 -33.94 118.66
N GLU A 753 144.91 -34.85 118.13
CA GLU A 753 144.35 -34.70 116.77
C GLU A 753 143.08 -33.84 116.74
N GLU A 754 142.38 -33.72 117.86
CA GLU A 754 141.31 -32.75 118.08
C GLU A 754 141.82 -31.30 117.91
N ALA A 755 143.12 -31.05 118.16
CA ALA A 755 143.80 -29.78 117.89
C ALA A 755 144.37 -29.64 116.46
N ARG A 756 144.22 -30.66 115.60
CA ARG A 756 144.55 -30.60 114.16
C ARG A 756 143.31 -30.39 113.27
N LEU A 757 142.11 -30.68 113.78
CA LEU A 757 140.84 -30.57 113.05
C LEU A 757 140.64 -29.19 112.39
N GLU A 758 140.85 -28.11 113.16
CA GLU A 758 140.34 -26.79 112.79
C GLU A 758 141.21 -26.04 111.75
N ALA A 759 142.42 -26.53 111.46
CA ALA A 759 143.34 -25.90 110.51
C ALA A 759 143.17 -26.40 109.06
N ALA A 760 143.20 -27.72 108.85
CA ALA A 760 143.28 -28.30 107.50
C ALA A 760 142.04 -28.02 106.61
N LEU A 761 140.89 -27.73 107.24
CA LEU A 761 139.66 -27.34 106.54
C LEU A 761 139.71 -25.92 105.94
N GLN A 762 140.71 -25.10 106.27
CA GLN A 762 140.89 -23.76 105.69
C GLN A 762 141.81 -23.78 104.45
N ASP A 763 142.80 -24.68 104.39
CA ASP A 763 143.79 -24.72 103.31
C ASP A 763 143.30 -25.45 102.04
N ALA A 764 142.61 -26.58 102.20
CA ALA A 764 142.28 -27.47 101.06
C ALA A 764 141.31 -26.83 100.04
N ALA A 765 140.50 -25.86 100.46
CA ALA A 765 139.50 -25.20 99.62
C ALA A 765 140.11 -24.33 98.50
N VAL A 766 141.40 -23.98 98.57
CA VAL A 766 142.06 -23.05 97.64
C VAL A 766 142.88 -23.78 96.56
N ALA A 767 143.20 -25.05 96.74
CA ALA A 767 144.14 -25.77 95.87
C ALA A 767 143.51 -26.50 94.67
N GLY A 768 142.24 -26.91 94.78
CA GLY A 768 141.61 -27.80 93.79
C GLY A 768 141.39 -27.19 92.40
N GLU A 769 141.25 -25.86 92.31
CA GLU A 769 140.96 -25.16 91.06
C GLU A 769 142.12 -25.19 90.05
N GLY A 770 143.36 -25.44 90.51
CA GLY A 770 144.57 -25.41 89.66
C GLY A 770 144.80 -26.65 88.79
N ALA A 771 144.33 -27.83 89.19
CA ALA A 771 144.63 -29.07 88.48
C ALA A 771 143.84 -29.24 87.16
N ALA A 772 142.74 -28.50 87.00
CA ALA A 772 141.84 -28.58 85.85
C ALA A 772 142.43 -28.05 84.52
N GLU A 773 143.68 -27.57 84.54
CA GLU A 773 144.36 -26.97 83.38
C GLU A 773 145.38 -27.90 82.71
N GLU A 774 146.00 -28.83 83.44
CA GLU A 774 147.04 -29.72 82.86
C GLU A 774 146.47 -30.91 82.08
N GLU A 775 145.36 -31.51 82.52
CA GLU A 775 144.77 -32.67 81.82
C GLU A 775 144.29 -32.33 80.39
N ARG A 776 143.97 -31.05 80.15
CA ARG A 776 143.66 -30.50 78.82
C ARG A 776 144.82 -30.67 77.82
N ALA A 777 146.06 -30.82 78.28
CA ALA A 777 147.22 -31.05 77.42
C ALA A 777 147.37 -32.51 76.96
N LEU A 778 146.89 -33.49 77.73
CA LEU A 778 147.04 -34.92 77.41
C LEU A 778 146.08 -35.39 76.31
N ALA A 779 144.87 -34.82 76.26
CA ALA A 779 143.87 -35.18 75.24
C ALA A 779 144.35 -34.91 73.80
N ALA A 780 145.18 -33.88 73.59
CA ALA A 780 145.75 -33.56 72.28
C ALA A 780 146.64 -34.68 71.71
N ALA A 781 147.29 -35.50 72.56
CA ALA A 781 148.09 -36.64 72.11
C ALA A 781 147.24 -37.77 71.49
N VAL A 782 145.92 -37.79 71.73
CA VAL A 782 145.01 -38.76 71.11
C VAL A 782 144.69 -38.39 69.66
N GLU A 783 144.76 -37.10 69.29
CA GLU A 783 144.59 -36.64 67.91
C GLU A 783 145.70 -37.16 66.97
N ASP A 784 146.88 -37.50 67.49
CA ASP A 784 147.96 -38.12 66.73
C ASP A 784 147.69 -39.60 66.39
N LEU A 785 147.00 -40.35 67.26
CA LEU A 785 146.62 -41.75 66.98
C LEU A 785 145.51 -41.85 65.91
N ALA A 786 144.63 -40.86 65.83
CA ALA A 786 143.63 -40.77 64.76
C ALA A 786 144.27 -40.72 63.36
N ARG A 787 145.52 -40.22 63.23
CA ARG A 787 146.26 -40.23 61.95
C ARG A 787 146.64 -41.63 61.47
N GLN A 788 146.68 -42.63 62.37
CA GLN A 788 146.99 -44.02 62.01
C GLN A 788 145.77 -44.77 61.45
N ALA A 789 144.54 -44.32 61.77
CA ALA A 789 143.32 -44.83 61.14
C ALA A 789 143.25 -44.49 59.64
N ALA A 790 143.86 -43.38 59.22
CA ALA A 790 143.99 -42.96 57.81
C ALA A 790 144.89 -43.87 56.95
N GLU A 791 145.34 -45.00 57.50
CA GLU A 791 146.13 -46.02 56.81
C GLU A 791 145.31 -47.31 56.54
N ALA A 792 144.25 -47.58 57.31
CA ALA A 792 143.38 -48.75 57.10
C ALA A 792 142.54 -48.62 55.82
N GLU A 793 141.99 -47.43 55.53
CA GLU A 793 141.23 -47.18 54.30
C GLU A 793 142.09 -47.29 53.02
N ARG A 794 143.42 -47.11 53.14
CA ARG A 794 144.35 -47.37 52.04
C ARG A 794 144.35 -48.84 51.62
N GLY A 795 144.13 -49.76 52.57
CA GLY A 795 144.05 -51.20 52.30
C GLY A 795 142.88 -51.60 51.40
N ALA A 796 141.78 -50.83 51.38
CA ALA A 796 140.68 -51.04 50.43
C ALA A 796 141.05 -50.52 49.02
N LEU A 797 141.80 -49.41 48.94
CA LEU A 797 142.39 -48.96 47.68
C LEU A 797 143.42 -49.96 47.13
N ASP A 798 144.09 -50.74 47.98
CA ASP A 798 145.03 -51.77 47.57
C ASP A 798 144.38 -53.03 46.94
N GLN A 799 143.04 -53.18 46.91
CA GLN A 799 142.44 -54.11 45.93
C GLN A 799 142.67 -53.65 44.47
N ARG A 800 143.23 -52.45 44.24
CA ARG A 800 143.84 -52.03 42.95
C ARG A 800 145.21 -52.67 42.66
N GLU A 801 145.91 -53.25 43.65
CA GLU A 801 147.23 -53.94 43.51
C GLU A 801 147.27 -54.82 42.25
N LYS A 802 146.29 -55.70 42.13
CA LYS A 802 146.44 -56.97 41.39
C LYS A 802 146.05 -56.90 39.91
N ARG A 803 145.53 -55.77 39.42
CA ARG A 803 145.54 -55.47 37.97
C ARG A 803 146.82 -54.76 37.49
N ALA A 804 147.64 -54.22 38.40
CA ALA A 804 148.91 -53.57 38.07
C ALA A 804 150.14 -54.48 38.27
N ARG A 805 150.11 -55.39 39.26
CA ARG A 805 151.27 -56.24 39.62
C ARG A 805 151.01 -57.74 39.71
N ALA A 806 149.93 -58.24 39.11
CA ALA A 806 149.87 -59.64 38.64
C ALA A 806 150.78 -59.87 37.40
N ALA A 807 151.96 -59.25 37.39
CA ALA A 807 153.02 -59.47 36.42
C ALA A 807 154.02 -60.52 36.92
N HIS A 808 154.34 -60.52 38.22
CA HIS A 808 155.16 -61.51 38.93
C HIS A 808 154.76 -61.49 40.43
N GLY A 809 154.55 -62.61 41.14
CA GLY A 809 154.67 -64.01 40.71
C GLY A 809 156.13 -64.50 40.68
N LEU A 810 156.45 -65.52 41.48
CA LEU A 810 157.83 -65.92 41.85
C LEU A 810 158.56 -64.84 42.68
N ALA A 811 159.18 -65.14 43.82
CA ALA A 811 159.14 -66.35 44.65
C ALA A 811 158.96 -65.91 46.12
N ARG A 812 158.13 -66.53 46.96
CA ARG A 812 157.69 -67.94 47.08
C ARG A 812 158.82 -68.90 47.49
N ALA A 813 159.40 -68.62 48.64
CA ALA A 813 160.25 -69.47 49.47
C ALA A 813 160.01 -69.04 50.96
N VAL A 814 160.12 -69.85 52.02
CA VAL A 814 160.37 -71.29 52.18
C VAL A 814 160.06 -71.74 53.64
N ARG A 815 159.69 -73.03 53.87
CA ARG A 815 159.75 -73.85 55.12
C ARG A 815 159.32 -73.31 56.54
N ALA A 816 158.29 -73.99 57.11
CA ALA A 816 158.25 -74.67 58.44
C ALA A 816 158.37 -73.91 59.80
N ALA A 817 158.05 -74.47 61.00
CA ALA A 817 156.99 -75.40 61.47
C ALA A 817 157.03 -75.64 63.03
N ARG A 818 155.87 -75.82 63.70
CA ARG A 818 155.64 -76.48 65.02
C ARG A 818 154.11 -76.88 65.11
N PRO A 819 153.70 -77.96 65.81
CA PRO A 819 152.28 -78.41 65.99
C PRO A 819 151.68 -77.99 67.37
N GLN A 820 150.45 -78.27 67.89
CA GLN A 820 149.27 -79.16 67.63
C GLN A 820 147.94 -78.38 67.99
N VAL A 821 146.67 -78.85 68.22
CA VAL A 821 145.97 -80.17 68.22
C VAL A 821 144.48 -80.14 67.71
N LEU A 822 143.40 -80.33 68.52
CA LEU A 822 142.02 -80.82 68.17
C LEU A 822 140.96 -80.34 69.26
N GLU A 823 139.61 -80.45 69.25
CA GLU A 823 138.47 -80.95 68.39
C GLU A 823 137.09 -80.44 68.96
N HIS A 824 135.82 -80.61 68.47
CA HIS A 824 135.21 -81.27 67.27
C HIS A 824 133.85 -80.67 66.74
N SER A 825 132.76 -80.56 67.55
CA SER A 825 131.32 -80.75 67.14
C SER A 825 130.32 -79.80 67.85
N GLN A 826 129.00 -79.59 67.59
CA GLN A 826 127.89 -79.86 66.59
C GLN A 826 126.59 -79.15 67.17
N GLN A 827 125.39 -78.89 66.60
CA GLN A 827 124.67 -78.78 65.27
C GLN A 827 123.35 -77.94 65.57
N ALA A 828 122.20 -77.73 64.89
CA ALA A 828 121.45 -78.00 63.62
C ALA A 828 120.17 -77.06 63.65
N GLU A 829 119.12 -76.97 62.78
CA GLU A 829 118.85 -76.82 61.30
C GLU A 829 117.31 -76.51 61.13
N ALA A 830 116.70 -75.85 60.10
CA ALA A 830 117.18 -75.06 58.95
C ALA A 830 116.17 -74.11 58.16
N PRO A 831 114.88 -74.42 57.81
CA PRO A 831 114.27 -73.96 56.52
C PRO A 831 112.96 -73.03 56.61
N PRO A 832 112.18 -72.67 55.53
CA PRO A 832 112.13 -71.27 55.00
C PRO A 832 110.68 -70.71 54.55
N PRO A 833 110.34 -70.08 53.37
CA PRO A 833 109.39 -68.91 53.28
C PRO A 833 108.32 -68.90 52.10
N GLN A 834 107.95 -67.70 51.53
CA GLN A 834 107.26 -67.37 50.22
C GLN A 834 105.70 -67.10 50.19
N GLU A 835 105.06 -66.29 49.28
CA GLU A 835 105.39 -65.01 48.57
C GLU A 835 104.23 -64.36 47.69
N GLN A 836 104.27 -63.03 47.38
CA GLN A 836 103.61 -62.23 46.28
C GLN A 836 102.04 -62.15 46.16
N GLU A 837 101.30 -61.35 45.32
CA GLU A 837 101.54 -60.30 44.27
C GLU A 837 100.31 -59.32 44.02
N ARG A 838 100.49 -58.18 43.30
CA ARG A 838 99.55 -57.27 42.51
C ARG A 838 98.55 -56.25 43.16
N GLN A 839 98.04 -55.34 42.30
CA GLN A 839 97.34 -54.03 42.53
C GLN A 839 96.11 -53.86 41.56
N PRO A 840 95.45 -52.68 41.36
CA PRO A 840 94.62 -51.82 42.26
C PRO A 840 93.23 -51.40 41.64
N GLN A 841 92.34 -50.64 42.34
CA GLN A 841 91.55 -49.49 41.77
C GLN A 841 90.54 -48.75 42.72
N ALA A 842 90.47 -47.41 42.53
CA ALA A 842 89.36 -46.42 42.58
C ALA A 842 88.23 -46.35 43.67
N GLN A 843 88.16 -45.18 44.34
CA GLN A 843 87.01 -44.23 44.57
C GLN A 843 85.62 -44.72 45.13
N ALA A 844 84.80 -43.94 45.86
CA ALA A 844 84.92 -42.77 46.77
C ALA A 844 83.54 -42.52 47.48
N ALA A 845 83.49 -41.80 48.62
CA ALA A 845 82.25 -41.48 49.37
C ALA A 845 81.52 -40.20 48.84
N GLY A 846 80.29 -39.81 49.22
CA GLY A 846 79.32 -40.31 50.23
C GLY A 846 77.97 -39.53 50.19
N ALA A 847 77.03 -39.81 51.12
CA ALA A 847 75.65 -39.26 51.22
C ALA A 847 75.58 -37.90 51.99
N PRO A 848 74.41 -37.18 52.19
CA PRO A 848 72.99 -37.58 52.06
C PRO A 848 71.96 -36.53 51.51
N LEU A 849 70.66 -36.81 51.74
CA LEU A 849 69.37 -36.10 51.44
C LEU A 849 69.22 -34.70 52.12
N PRO A 850 68.17 -33.84 51.91
CA PRO A 850 66.80 -34.13 51.40
C PRO A 850 66.02 -33.03 50.57
N LEU A 851 64.73 -33.32 50.27
CA LEU A 851 63.54 -32.44 50.11
C LEU A 851 63.17 -31.70 48.78
N ASP A 852 61.83 -31.70 48.57
CA ASP A 852 60.89 -30.79 47.86
C ASP A 852 60.94 -30.44 46.35
N ARG A 853 59.89 -30.93 45.66
CA ARG A 853 58.89 -30.23 44.78
C ARG A 853 59.28 -29.48 43.48
N ASP A 854 58.40 -29.70 42.49
CA ASP A 854 57.97 -28.78 41.43
C ASP A 854 58.93 -28.39 40.28
N ALA A 855 59.67 -29.36 39.75
CA ALA A 855 60.16 -29.33 38.36
C ALA A 855 59.00 -29.55 37.35
N ARG A 856 58.08 -28.58 37.25
CA ARG A 856 56.82 -28.67 36.51
C ARG A 856 56.90 -28.24 35.04
N LEU A 857 56.07 -28.89 34.21
CA LEU A 857 55.26 -28.25 33.14
C LEU A 857 56.01 -27.29 32.19
N ALA A 858 57.20 -27.68 31.74
CA ALA A 858 57.90 -27.06 30.61
C ALA A 858 57.44 -27.69 29.28
N GLU A 859 57.69 -28.98 29.10
CA GLU A 859 57.47 -29.73 27.85
C GLU A 859 56.01 -29.67 27.36
N LEU A 860 55.03 -29.79 28.27
CA LEU A 860 53.60 -29.68 27.95
C LEU A 860 53.16 -28.28 27.48
N ARG A 861 53.98 -27.24 27.65
CA ARG A 861 53.70 -25.89 27.12
C ARG A 861 54.31 -25.63 25.75
N GLU A 862 55.22 -26.49 25.29
CA GLU A 862 55.83 -26.40 23.96
C GLU A 862 55.03 -27.22 22.94
N ALA A 863 54.60 -28.43 23.31
CA ALA A 863 53.67 -29.25 22.51
C ALA A 863 52.36 -28.51 22.16
N LEU A 864 51.77 -27.79 23.13
CA LEU A 864 50.57 -26.96 22.92
C LEU A 864 50.81 -25.71 22.05
N ARG A 865 52.07 -25.30 21.81
CA ARG A 865 52.44 -24.18 20.93
C ARG A 865 52.74 -24.62 19.50
N GLY A 866 53.16 -25.86 19.26
CA GLY A 866 53.20 -26.44 17.91
C GLY A 866 51.77 -26.57 17.37
N MET A 867 50.96 -27.35 18.08
CA MET A 867 49.59 -27.72 17.68
C MET A 867 48.67 -26.52 17.39
N THR A 868 48.85 -25.38 18.09
CA THR A 868 48.07 -24.15 17.85
C THR A 868 48.55 -23.30 16.67
N ASN A 869 49.77 -23.52 16.17
CA ASN A 869 50.24 -22.94 14.90
C ASN A 869 49.93 -23.87 13.71
N ASP A 870 50.00 -25.18 13.88
CA ASP A 870 49.67 -26.15 12.83
C ASP A 870 48.20 -26.05 12.39
N ILE A 871 47.26 -25.89 13.35
CA ILE A 871 45.84 -25.63 13.07
C ILE A 871 45.65 -24.31 12.28
N ARG A 872 46.47 -23.28 12.56
CA ARG A 872 46.43 -22.00 11.82
C ARG A 872 46.98 -22.16 10.40
N ALA A 873 47.99 -23.00 10.19
CA ALA A 873 48.52 -23.31 8.86
C ALA A 873 47.50 -24.09 8.01
N LEU A 874 46.82 -25.09 8.60
CA LEU A 874 45.74 -25.84 7.94
C LEU A 874 44.56 -24.95 7.55
N ALA A 875 44.12 -24.06 8.45
CA ALA A 875 43.04 -23.10 8.16
C ALA A 875 43.39 -22.10 7.06
N ALA A 876 44.68 -21.79 6.85
CA ALA A 876 45.14 -20.95 5.74
C ALA A 876 45.28 -21.72 4.41
N ALA A 877 45.49 -23.04 4.46
CA ALA A 877 45.64 -23.90 3.28
C ALA A 877 44.30 -24.29 2.63
N HIS A 878 43.22 -24.42 3.42
CA HIS A 878 41.90 -24.84 2.94
C HIS A 878 40.78 -23.84 3.33
N PRO A 879 40.66 -22.67 2.66
CA PRO A 879 39.69 -21.63 3.04
C PRO A 879 38.21 -22.02 2.85
N GLY A 880 37.90 -23.12 2.15
CA GLY A 880 36.54 -23.52 1.80
C GLY A 880 35.84 -24.47 2.77
N GLU A 881 36.52 -24.99 3.80
CA GLU A 881 36.01 -26.08 4.66
C GLU A 881 35.49 -25.60 6.03
N GLY A 882 35.30 -24.28 6.24
CA GLY A 882 34.59 -23.74 7.42
C GLY A 882 35.28 -23.96 8.78
N ILE A 883 36.54 -24.40 8.81
CA ILE A 883 37.25 -24.86 10.02
C ILE A 883 37.32 -23.78 11.12
N LEU A 884 37.39 -22.50 10.76
CA LEU A 884 37.39 -21.40 11.74
C LEU A 884 36.00 -21.15 12.34
N GLU A 885 34.94 -21.27 11.53
CA GLU A 885 33.56 -21.09 12.00
C GLU A 885 33.13 -22.24 12.93
N SER A 886 33.59 -23.47 12.66
CA SER A 886 33.34 -24.62 13.54
C SER A 886 34.03 -24.51 14.90
N LEU A 887 35.18 -23.82 14.98
CA LEU A 887 35.88 -23.55 16.24
C LEU A 887 35.26 -22.41 17.05
N GLU A 888 34.72 -21.35 16.40
CA GLU A 888 33.96 -20.32 17.12
C GLU A 888 32.59 -20.86 17.59
N ALA A 889 31.93 -21.74 16.82
CA ALA A 889 30.74 -22.47 17.26
C ALA A 889 30.99 -23.38 18.47
N ALA A 890 32.22 -23.86 18.65
CA ALA A 890 32.67 -24.62 19.83
C ALA A 890 33.15 -23.73 21.01
N GLY A 891 33.11 -22.40 20.88
CA GLY A 891 33.36 -21.45 21.98
C GLY A 891 34.82 -21.20 22.36
N LEU A 892 35.79 -21.60 21.52
CA LEU A 892 37.23 -21.47 21.82
C LEU A 892 37.90 -20.33 21.04
N ARG A 893 38.12 -19.19 21.69
CA ARG A 893 38.78 -18.01 21.08
C ARG A 893 40.30 -17.96 21.29
N LEU A 894 41.04 -17.69 20.21
CA LEU A 894 42.49 -17.45 20.22
C LEU A 894 42.80 -15.94 20.31
N PRO A 895 43.84 -15.52 21.07
CA PRO A 895 44.14 -14.10 21.27
C PRO A 895 44.98 -13.47 20.13
N PRO A 896 44.84 -12.14 19.90
CA PRO A 896 45.64 -11.39 18.93
C PRO A 896 47.04 -11.02 19.45
N ALA A 897 47.96 -10.73 18.53
CA ALA A 897 49.31 -10.23 18.82
C ALA A 897 49.43 -8.72 18.53
N GLY A 898 50.41 -8.04 19.16
CA GLY A 898 50.71 -6.63 18.93
C GLY A 898 52.14 -6.26 19.38
N SER A 899 52.61 -5.05 19.06
CA SER A 899 53.95 -4.56 19.47
C SER A 899 54.04 -3.04 19.65
N ARG A 900 55.10 -2.56 20.32
CA ARG A 900 55.23 -1.27 21.02
C ARG A 900 56.28 -0.33 20.39
N ALA A 901 56.05 0.98 20.48
CA ALA A 901 57.00 2.09 20.73
C ALA A 901 56.17 3.40 20.88
N GLY A 902 56.48 4.46 21.63
CA GLY A 902 57.77 5.00 22.13
C GLY A 902 58.17 6.21 21.27
N SER A 903 58.33 7.47 21.75
CA SER A 903 58.24 8.02 23.12
C SER A 903 58.18 9.57 23.18
N ARG A 904 57.61 10.10 24.29
CA ARG A 904 57.85 11.43 24.92
C ARG A 904 57.37 12.77 24.30
N ALA A 905 56.64 13.50 25.15
CA ALA A 905 56.65 14.96 25.41
C ALA A 905 55.90 15.92 24.45
N GLY A 906 54.86 16.56 25.01
CA GLY A 906 54.12 17.72 24.46
C GLY A 906 52.95 18.06 25.39
N SER A 907 52.84 19.30 25.88
CA SER A 907 51.94 19.66 26.99
C SER A 907 50.74 20.51 26.58
N SER A 908 49.61 20.28 27.26
CA SER A 908 48.35 21.06 27.19
C SER A 908 47.56 20.92 25.86
N ALA A 909 46.25 21.16 25.80
CA ALA A 909 45.31 21.61 26.83
C ALA A 909 43.92 20.95 26.64
N GLY A 910 42.99 21.19 27.57
CA GLY A 910 41.55 21.02 27.33
C GLY A 910 41.00 19.58 27.46
N GLY A 911 40.24 19.33 28.53
CA GLY A 911 39.20 18.31 28.51
C GLY A 911 37.89 18.86 27.94
N SER A 912 36.75 18.17 27.96
CA SER A 912 36.48 16.72 28.08
C SER A 912 34.97 16.55 28.28
N ARG A 913 34.31 15.73 27.45
CA ARG A 913 32.87 15.35 27.57
C ARG A 913 31.90 16.52 27.34
N ALA A 914 30.64 16.33 26.91
CA ALA A 914 29.78 15.17 26.65
C ALA A 914 28.95 15.47 25.36
N ALA A 915 27.95 14.73 24.86
CA ALA A 915 27.59 13.32 24.70
C ALA A 915 26.11 13.26 24.23
N SER A 916 25.73 12.22 23.48
CA SER A 916 24.41 11.59 23.25
C SER A 916 23.48 12.02 22.10
N ARG A 917 23.06 10.98 21.32
CA ARG A 917 21.71 10.67 20.76
C ARG A 917 21.37 11.04 19.29
N GLN A 918 21.34 10.12 18.31
CA GLN A 918 20.41 10.00 17.14
C GLN A 918 20.33 10.95 15.89
N SER A 919 20.48 10.32 14.68
CA SER A 919 19.83 10.51 13.33
C SER A 919 20.15 11.60 12.23
N SER A 920 20.20 11.15 10.96
CA SER A 920 19.73 11.78 9.69
C SER A 920 20.07 13.23 9.20
N LEU A 921 20.88 13.28 8.12
CA LEU A 921 20.62 13.86 6.77
C LEU A 921 20.33 15.39 6.64
N ALA A 922 21.01 16.18 5.77
CA ALA A 922 22.03 15.86 4.76
C ALA A 922 22.75 17.13 4.22
N GLU A 923 23.92 16.92 3.59
CA GLU A 923 24.67 17.75 2.60
C GLU A 923 24.70 19.30 2.69
N PRO A 924 25.90 19.91 2.50
CA PRO A 924 26.17 20.41 1.14
C PRO A 924 27.65 20.39 0.65
N SER A 925 27.80 19.91 -0.60
CA SER A 925 28.66 20.46 -1.68
C SER A 925 30.20 20.32 -1.66
N ALA A 926 30.72 19.95 -2.85
CA ALA A 926 32.08 20.13 -3.38
C ALA A 926 33.24 19.31 -2.73
N ALA A 927 34.18 18.71 -3.49
CA ALA A 927 34.53 18.85 -4.91
C ALA A 927 35.31 17.63 -5.46
N GLY A 928 35.54 17.59 -6.78
CA GLY A 928 36.83 17.11 -7.33
C GLY A 928 36.83 15.95 -8.34
N SER A 929 37.11 16.28 -9.61
CA SER A 929 37.56 15.39 -10.71
C SER A 929 36.58 14.30 -11.22
N GLY A 930 36.60 13.92 -12.51
CA GLY A 930 37.33 14.52 -13.64
C GLY A 930 37.15 13.76 -14.97
N SER A 931 37.40 14.46 -16.09
CA SER A 931 37.27 14.01 -17.49
C SER A 931 35.82 13.72 -17.99
N GLY A 932 35.46 13.97 -19.25
CA GLY A 932 36.20 14.64 -20.33
C GLY A 932 35.37 14.76 -21.63
N GLY A 933 35.76 15.67 -22.53
CA GLY A 933 35.08 15.91 -23.84
C GLY A 933 33.90 16.90 -23.73
N ALA A 934 34.01 18.21 -24.01
CA ALA A 934 34.36 18.89 -25.28
C ALA A 934 33.25 18.76 -26.36
N SER A 935 32.91 19.78 -27.17
CA SER A 935 33.21 21.24 -27.23
C SER A 935 32.47 21.79 -28.47
N ALA A 936 32.04 23.04 -28.63
CA ALA A 936 31.66 24.18 -27.79
C ALA A 936 31.18 25.31 -28.76
N ARG A 937 30.92 26.53 -28.24
CA ARG A 937 30.67 27.80 -28.97
C ARG A 937 29.31 27.88 -29.68
N SER A 938 28.40 28.85 -29.47
CA SER A 938 28.40 30.24 -28.95
C SER A 938 28.56 31.35 -30.00
N ARG A 939 27.52 32.21 -30.05
CA ARG A 939 27.51 33.63 -30.48
C ARG A 939 28.04 33.98 -31.89
N GLY A 940 27.12 34.46 -32.73
CA GLY A 940 27.26 35.84 -33.22
C GLY A 940 26.95 36.14 -34.70
N SER A 941 26.03 37.11 -34.88
CA SER A 941 26.08 38.15 -35.94
C SER A 941 25.59 37.86 -37.38
N THR A 942 24.72 38.77 -37.83
CA THR A 942 24.61 39.36 -39.19
C THR A 942 24.23 38.55 -40.44
N ARG A 943 22.98 38.81 -40.92
CA ARG A 943 22.67 39.63 -42.12
C ARG A 943 22.31 38.93 -43.47
N SER A 944 21.30 39.54 -44.13
CA SER A 944 20.95 39.57 -45.57
C SER A 944 20.43 38.34 -46.33
N GLY A 945 19.27 38.55 -47.00
CA GLY A 945 18.81 37.82 -48.20
C GLY A 945 17.97 36.55 -47.91
N GLY A 946 16.89 36.26 -48.65
CA GLY A 946 16.20 37.00 -49.72
C GLY A 946 15.36 36.06 -50.60
N SER A 947 14.18 36.51 -51.08
CA SER A 947 13.13 35.73 -51.83
C SER A 947 12.65 34.43 -51.13
N GLU A 948 11.54 33.76 -51.47
CA GLU A 948 10.23 34.03 -52.12
C GLU A 948 9.28 32.88 -51.63
N GLY A 949 7.94 32.93 -51.58
CA GLY A 949 6.93 33.96 -51.87
C GLY A 949 5.51 33.32 -51.75
N SER A 950 4.43 34.13 -51.69
CA SER A 950 2.99 33.72 -51.61
C SER A 950 2.55 32.84 -50.41
N ASP A 951 1.34 32.91 -49.83
CA ASP A 951 0.19 33.83 -49.93
C ASP A 951 -0.61 33.76 -48.59
N GLY A 952 -1.54 34.65 -48.22
CA GLY A 952 -1.96 35.91 -48.83
C GLY A 952 -3.37 36.37 -48.42
N SER A 953 -3.51 37.53 -47.76
CA SER A 953 -4.78 38.25 -47.46
C SER A 953 -5.78 37.58 -46.47
N ARG A 954 -6.70 38.27 -45.75
CA ARG A 954 -7.05 39.70 -45.48
C ARG A 954 -7.74 39.74 -44.07
N ARG A 955 -7.65 40.77 -43.21
CA ARG A 955 -8.07 42.21 -43.29
C ARG A 955 -9.58 42.41 -43.53
N ALA A 956 -10.29 43.39 -42.96
CA ALA A 956 -9.98 44.46 -41.98
C ALA A 956 -11.28 45.07 -41.38
N ALA A 957 -11.14 45.96 -40.38
CA ALA A 957 -11.85 47.25 -40.16
C ALA A 957 -12.14 47.49 -38.66
N ARG A 958 -12.16 48.70 -38.06
CA ARG A 958 -11.84 50.11 -38.40
C ARG A 958 -11.10 50.71 -37.16
N GLY A 959 -10.22 51.71 -37.23
CA GLY A 959 -10.50 53.13 -37.52
C GLY A 959 -10.95 53.87 -36.22
N ALA A 960 -10.09 54.54 -35.43
CA ALA A 960 -9.54 55.91 -35.63
C ALA A 960 -10.60 57.01 -35.38
N ARG A 961 -10.48 58.08 -34.56
CA ARG A 961 -9.46 58.77 -33.68
C ARG A 961 -10.24 59.41 -32.50
N GLY A 962 -9.70 60.04 -31.43
CA GLY A 962 -8.32 60.21 -30.93
C GLY A 962 -8.05 61.61 -30.33
N ARG A 963 -7.87 61.69 -28.98
CA ARG A 963 -7.45 62.86 -28.13
C ARG A 963 -8.44 64.04 -27.98
N PRO A 964 -8.26 64.91 -26.96
CA PRO A 964 -7.77 64.72 -25.58
C PRO A 964 -8.89 65.07 -24.55
N ASP A 965 -8.72 64.91 -23.23
CA ASP A 965 -7.55 64.48 -22.43
C ASP A 965 -7.45 62.96 -22.21
#